data_AF-A0A0S8J4T8-F1
#
_entry.id   AF-A0A0S8J4T8-F1
#
_cell.length_a   1.000
_cell.length_b   1.000
_cell.length_c   1.000
_cell.angle_alpha   90.00
_cell.angle_beta   90.00
_cell.angle_gamma   90.00
#
_symmetry.space_group_name_H-M   'P 1'
#
loop_
_entity.id
_entity.type
_entity.pdbx_description
1 polymer ?
#
loop_
_entity_poly.entity_id
_entity_poly.type
_entity_poly.pdbx_seq_one_letter_code
_entity_poly.pdbx_strand_id
1 'polypeptide(L)'
;MVGESLLIKLAEKVVDKIFEKAAGKPVSKLLEDIEKKNAFKKAIAECFQSLVKRGFKVGRSGTLYKEFFLDEDVFGELWLKVVDPVSVEEINFDLLEKKFKECWQAHVDIDKKAEEGIRYFCNTLESAVFHQSELRDLLNTKTLRELRDWISFDEIERLKKKCLEHIRTTKEKEFQEELGEGNDYVEPAIERKTERPLWEKMPLELKDKKKKIGEETYFAPISLAEIVRQDKNDYVLVSESGMGKTTFLKWLELSLSKGEVSKYYLPVYLHLSILRDYTTQDQLISRLATKFSRVTDKRKLERFISAVLKQKKFLFLLDGLDQVSDSSIVSQQLQSKEIFGDNKIILATRQIGYSLIASQLRNYKFIQLIPFNQKRIEKYLKDRTENPKVKEIIRQNRELVRIPILLQMISSLLAEDGETLSEIRTRSHLYERFIDHLFEHEKEVKTTRLSAEKRKLDLQKLSYDLIDRGFLGSFPEKVVYKHEVLEEDELYTLLDWGILNRIFERTTNQIDFRHQSFQEYFASLELKDNIFSGDGKLIEEEFRRHLEHRKWDQSFLFLVGLLDQRCSKDLIWKITEYDLFFSGLCISYCASDPQKFANLIEELLDSAEKGFYRTFDILSKIGDERIVDRLLQWLSESEDEIIRREAAYALGEIGDSRAIDGLANALGDQESWVRANAAEALGRIRDSRAIHPLAKALMDVAIGPTAGEALKEIGDPSVTMAFMQCLGHRDKEIQIDAARVLGFIGDPSSIPSLANLLGHREAEMRWAAVNALSLIGHPETIDPLLEALTDDDVGWDAAYALAAIGDSKAVPRLIETLTHKHRGIRQRAACALGGITDPRAVRALVGALADVDPGVRLLAAEGLGKIGDLNAVVPLIAALEDEDEAVRSSAAEALGKIGDSKATDSLINALTDGDEHVRSSAAEALGEIGGAIAVDPLIGVLNHEDAYTRWSAAQALGEVGNSKAVDALLRALKDRDRTVRQTAADALGKIGDPKGVDSLVGALEEEVEWVRSYAAEALGRIADPKAVAPLIKALRDNHDWVRRAAAESLGRIGSRRAIDPLMRCLKDQDRSVRAIAAKALVEIIGYKELILKLRGSWQALLSENKQIIEGLFHKQPRRLLDLGLKYWKW
;
A
#
# COMPACT_ATOMS: atom_id res chain seq x y z
N MET A 1 64.40 9.98 0.41
CA MET A 1 65.10 9.36 -0.75
C MET A 1 65.71 8.05 -0.26
N VAL A 2 65.46 6.89 -0.86
CA VAL A 2 64.55 6.58 -1.99
C VAL A 2 63.11 6.37 -1.47
N GLY A 3 62.10 6.69 -2.28
CA GLY A 3 60.66 6.61 -1.88
C GLY A 3 60.04 5.22 -2.05
N GLU A 4 58.77 5.06 -1.64
CA GLU A 4 58.02 3.79 -1.70
C GLU A 4 58.03 3.12 -3.08
N SER A 5 58.14 3.88 -4.17
CA SER A 5 58.28 3.37 -5.55
C SER A 5 59.37 2.29 -5.69
N LEU A 6 60.47 2.34 -4.93
CA LEU A 6 61.52 1.31 -5.00
C LEU A 6 61.16 0.03 -4.23
N LEU A 7 60.38 0.12 -3.15
CA LEU A 7 59.86 -1.06 -2.44
C LEU A 7 58.77 -1.75 -3.26
N ILE A 8 57.89 -0.97 -3.89
CA ILE A 8 56.89 -1.45 -4.84
C ILE A 8 57.59 -2.13 -6.02
N LYS A 9 58.57 -1.48 -6.66
CA LYS A 9 59.38 -2.08 -7.75
C LYS A 9 60.25 -3.27 -7.35
N LEU A 10 60.48 -3.48 -6.05
CA LEU A 10 61.12 -4.71 -5.56
C LEU A 10 60.10 -5.85 -5.39
N ALA A 11 58.88 -5.54 -4.94
CA ALA A 11 57.78 -6.49 -4.84
C ALA A 11 57.29 -6.93 -6.22
N GLU A 12 57.05 -5.98 -7.14
CA GLU A 12 56.74 -6.23 -8.56
C GLU A 12 57.77 -7.18 -9.17
N LYS A 13 59.06 -6.84 -9.14
CA LYS A 13 60.12 -7.71 -9.70
C LYS A 13 60.31 -9.05 -9.01
N VAL A 14 59.76 -9.26 -7.81
CA VAL A 14 59.69 -10.58 -7.17
C VAL A 14 58.49 -11.36 -7.70
N VAL A 15 57.34 -10.72 -7.87
CA VAL A 15 56.13 -11.30 -8.46
C VAL A 15 56.35 -11.66 -9.95
N ASP A 16 56.93 -10.75 -10.74
CA ASP A 16 57.26 -10.97 -12.16
C ASP A 16 58.14 -12.21 -12.34
N LYS A 17 59.21 -12.34 -11.53
CA LYS A 17 60.10 -13.51 -11.54
C LYS A 17 59.48 -14.81 -11.01
N ILE A 18 58.35 -14.72 -10.31
CA ILE A 18 57.53 -15.89 -9.95
C ILE A 18 56.66 -16.27 -11.15
N PHE A 19 56.04 -15.30 -11.84
CA PHE A 19 55.24 -15.56 -13.04
C PHE A 19 56.07 -16.05 -14.24
N GLU A 20 57.25 -15.48 -14.52
CA GLU A 20 58.19 -15.99 -15.54
C GLU A 20 58.56 -17.47 -15.30
N LYS A 21 58.66 -17.90 -14.03
CA LYS A 21 58.97 -19.28 -13.65
C LYS A 21 57.74 -20.18 -13.51
N ALA A 22 56.54 -19.62 -13.55
CA ALA A 22 55.26 -20.32 -13.54
C ALA A 22 54.74 -20.60 -14.96
N ALA A 23 55.15 -19.79 -15.95
CA ALA A 23 54.77 -19.95 -17.34
C ALA A 23 54.97 -21.40 -17.84
N GLY A 24 53.91 -21.99 -18.40
CA GLY A 24 53.93 -23.37 -18.92
C GLY A 24 53.72 -24.49 -17.89
N LYS A 25 53.40 -24.20 -16.62
CA LYS A 25 53.06 -25.22 -15.61
C LYS A 25 51.58 -25.17 -15.18
N PRO A 26 50.92 -26.31 -14.92
CA PRO A 26 49.58 -26.33 -14.33
C PRO A 26 49.54 -25.67 -12.94
N VAL A 27 48.56 -24.79 -12.73
CA VAL A 27 48.42 -23.94 -11.53
C VAL A 27 48.39 -24.75 -10.23
N SER A 28 47.72 -25.91 -10.22
CA SER A 28 47.67 -26.82 -9.07
C SER A 28 49.05 -27.21 -8.53
N LYS A 29 50.01 -27.42 -9.43
CA LYS A 29 51.38 -27.81 -9.07
C LYS A 29 52.25 -26.62 -8.64
N LEU A 30 51.86 -25.40 -9.03
CA LEU A 30 52.48 -24.16 -8.54
C LEU A 30 52.07 -23.88 -7.09
N LEU A 31 50.80 -24.13 -6.74
CA LEU A 31 50.27 -23.95 -5.39
C LEU A 31 50.95 -24.91 -4.39
N GLU A 32 51.15 -26.18 -4.75
CA GLU A 32 51.95 -27.12 -3.95
C GLU A 32 53.39 -26.64 -3.68
N ASP A 33 54.05 -26.01 -4.66
CA ASP A 33 55.41 -25.48 -4.52
C ASP A 33 55.45 -24.20 -3.65
N ILE A 34 54.36 -23.43 -3.61
CA ILE A 34 54.20 -22.22 -2.79
C ILE A 34 54.00 -22.58 -1.31
N GLU A 35 53.15 -23.55 -0.98
CA GLU A 35 52.94 -23.98 0.41
C GLU A 35 54.22 -24.50 1.08
N LYS A 36 55.13 -25.10 0.30
CA LYS A 36 56.31 -25.79 0.80
C LYS A 36 57.52 -24.86 1.08
N LYS A 37 57.42 -23.53 0.91
CA LYS A 37 58.55 -22.58 1.09
C LYS A 37 58.29 -21.42 2.06
N ASN A 38 58.61 -21.67 3.33
CA ASN A 38 58.52 -20.72 4.46
C ASN A 38 59.23 -19.36 4.29
N ALA A 39 60.10 -19.17 3.29
CA ALA A 39 60.80 -17.90 3.06
C ALA A 39 59.83 -16.73 2.75
N PHE A 40 58.71 -16.99 2.06
CA PHE A 40 57.78 -15.96 1.61
C PHE A 40 57.08 -15.24 2.78
N LYS A 41 56.63 -15.99 3.80
CA LYS A 41 56.01 -15.44 5.01
C LYS A 41 56.96 -14.54 5.81
N LYS A 42 58.27 -14.83 5.78
CA LYS A 42 59.28 -14.05 6.53
C LYS A 42 59.48 -12.65 5.93
N ALA A 43 59.58 -12.54 4.61
CA ALA A 43 59.76 -11.26 3.93
C ALA A 43 58.58 -10.29 4.17
N ILE A 44 57.35 -10.80 4.17
CA ILE A 44 56.13 -10.02 4.44
C ILE A 44 56.13 -9.47 5.89
N ALA A 45 56.52 -10.29 6.87
CA ALA A 45 56.61 -9.88 8.27
C ALA A 45 57.68 -8.78 8.51
N GLU A 46 58.83 -8.89 7.85
CA GLU A 46 59.91 -7.89 7.94
C GLU A 46 59.50 -6.54 7.31
N CYS A 47 58.72 -6.54 6.21
CA CYS A 47 58.09 -5.33 5.67
C CYS A 47 57.09 -4.69 6.66
N PHE A 48 56.20 -5.48 7.28
CA PHE A 48 55.20 -4.98 8.23
C PHE A 48 55.85 -4.25 9.43
N GLN A 49 56.94 -4.78 9.98
CA GLN A 49 57.66 -4.13 11.09
C GLN A 49 58.32 -2.79 10.68
N SER A 50 58.67 -2.62 9.40
CA SER A 50 59.21 -1.36 8.86
C SER A 50 58.14 -0.27 8.76
N LEU A 51 56.92 -0.63 8.36
CA LEU A 51 55.79 0.30 8.20
C LEU A 51 55.30 0.86 9.55
N VAL A 52 55.15 -0.01 10.57
CA VAL A 52 54.77 0.41 11.93
C VAL A 52 55.80 1.41 12.51
N LYS A 53 57.10 1.20 12.26
CA LYS A 53 58.17 2.13 12.66
C LYS A 53 58.14 3.49 11.93
N ARG A 54 57.35 3.65 10.87
CA ARG A 54 57.19 4.91 10.10
C ARG A 54 55.92 5.69 10.46
N GLY A 55 55.27 5.34 11.57
CA GLY A 55 54.17 6.10 12.16
C GLY A 55 52.77 5.73 11.68
N PHE A 56 52.63 4.67 10.86
CA PHE A 56 51.32 4.08 10.56
C PHE A 56 50.85 3.25 11.76
N LYS A 57 49.57 3.41 12.16
CA LYS A 57 48.98 2.70 13.31
C LYS A 57 48.11 1.54 12.83
N VAL A 58 48.14 0.43 13.58
CA VAL A 58 47.36 -0.78 13.30
C VAL A 58 46.02 -0.72 14.06
N GLY A 59 44.90 -0.72 13.34
CA GLY A 59 43.56 -0.88 13.91
C GLY A 59 43.28 -2.30 14.38
N ARG A 60 42.20 -2.53 15.14
CA ARG A 60 41.86 -3.87 15.69
C ARG A 60 41.59 -4.95 14.63
N SER A 61 41.37 -4.57 13.38
CA SER A 61 41.24 -5.42 12.20
C SER A 61 42.57 -5.80 11.53
N GLY A 62 43.71 -5.26 12.00
CA GLY A 62 45.01 -5.41 11.35
C GLY A 62 45.35 -4.33 10.31
N THR A 63 44.41 -3.43 10.00
CA THR A 63 44.59 -2.39 8.98
C THR A 63 45.56 -1.30 9.44
N LEU A 64 46.57 -0.97 8.63
CA LEU A 64 47.50 0.15 8.84
C LEU A 64 46.94 1.43 8.21
N TYR A 65 46.90 2.55 8.95
CA TYR A 65 46.45 3.84 8.41
C TYR A 65 47.22 5.04 8.98
N LYS A 66 47.11 6.16 8.25
CA LYS A 66 47.72 7.47 8.48
C LYS A 66 46.91 8.50 7.68
N GLU A 67 46.71 9.70 8.21
CA GLU A 67 45.68 10.64 7.72
C GLU A 67 46.16 11.58 6.59
N PHE A 68 45.18 12.11 5.84
CA PHE A 68 45.22 13.10 4.73
C PHE A 68 45.37 12.58 3.27
N PHE A 69 44.71 13.34 2.36
CA PHE A 69 44.43 13.07 0.94
C PHE A 69 45.65 13.16 0.00
N LEU A 70 45.52 12.55 -1.20
CA LEU A 70 46.37 12.78 -2.39
C LEU A 70 45.60 12.49 -3.70
N ASP A 71 46.20 12.82 -4.85
CA ASP A 71 45.55 13.19 -6.12
C ASP A 71 45.27 12.07 -7.15
N GLU A 72 44.37 12.32 -8.13
CA GLU A 72 43.84 11.30 -9.07
C GLU A 72 44.63 11.08 -10.39
N ASP A 73 45.30 12.10 -10.92
CA ASP A 73 45.66 12.17 -12.37
C ASP A 73 46.60 11.07 -12.90
N VAL A 74 47.45 10.47 -12.04
CA VAL A 74 48.53 9.55 -12.48
C VAL A 74 48.00 8.23 -13.06
N PHE A 75 46.76 7.83 -12.74
CA PHE A 75 46.21 6.53 -13.16
C PHE A 75 45.54 6.55 -14.55
N GLY A 76 45.62 7.64 -15.31
CA GLY A 76 45.08 7.73 -16.68
C GLY A 76 46.02 7.16 -17.75
N GLU A 77 47.25 7.65 -17.81
CA GLU A 77 48.18 7.44 -18.94
C GLU A 77 48.68 5.99 -19.14
N LEU A 78 48.46 5.11 -18.17
CA LEU A 78 48.87 3.69 -18.24
C LEU A 78 47.84 2.79 -18.93
N TRP A 79 46.55 3.14 -18.94
CA TRP A 79 45.49 2.30 -19.51
C TRP A 79 45.56 2.29 -21.04
N LEU A 80 45.82 3.45 -21.65
CA LEU A 80 45.84 3.68 -23.11
C LEU A 80 47.03 3.05 -23.87
N LYS A 81 47.79 2.13 -23.26
CA LYS A 81 48.96 1.46 -23.87
C LYS A 81 48.90 -0.08 -23.86
N VAL A 82 47.76 -0.65 -23.48
CA VAL A 82 47.60 -2.12 -23.29
C VAL A 82 46.59 -2.74 -24.27
N VAL A 83 45.89 -1.93 -25.06
CA VAL A 83 44.89 -2.40 -26.05
C VAL A 83 45.19 -1.79 -27.41
N ASP A 84 45.84 -2.57 -28.26
CA ASP A 84 45.96 -2.37 -29.72
C ASP A 84 45.11 -3.47 -30.41
N PRO A 85 44.49 -3.23 -31.58
CA PRO A 85 43.26 -3.94 -31.96
C PRO A 85 43.49 -5.33 -32.58
N VAL A 86 42.72 -6.31 -32.09
CA VAL A 86 42.49 -7.58 -32.80
C VAL A 86 41.24 -7.43 -33.68
N SER A 87 41.26 -8.02 -34.87
CA SER A 87 40.19 -7.93 -35.89
C SER A 87 38.85 -8.49 -35.40
N VAL A 88 37.76 -7.88 -35.89
CA VAL A 88 36.38 -7.94 -35.34
C VAL A 88 35.65 -9.28 -35.57
N GLU A 89 36.31 -10.28 -36.16
CA GLU A 89 35.65 -11.48 -36.70
C GLU A 89 35.52 -12.68 -35.73
N GLU A 90 36.18 -12.66 -34.55
CA GLU A 90 35.95 -13.66 -33.47
C GLU A 90 35.99 -13.01 -32.07
N ILE A 91 34.84 -12.55 -31.55
CA ILE A 91 34.74 -12.01 -30.17
C ILE A 91 34.47 -13.15 -29.17
N ASN A 92 35.52 -13.60 -28.47
CA ASN A 92 35.40 -14.59 -27.39
C ASN A 92 34.88 -13.93 -26.09
N PHE A 93 33.57 -14.04 -25.84
CA PHE A 93 32.90 -13.42 -24.69
C PHE A 93 33.40 -13.92 -23.33
N ASP A 94 33.69 -15.22 -23.18
CA ASP A 94 34.21 -15.79 -21.91
C ASP A 94 35.54 -15.15 -21.50
N LEU A 95 36.44 -14.91 -22.46
CA LEU A 95 37.73 -14.27 -22.21
C LEU A 95 37.57 -12.79 -21.83
N LEU A 96 36.59 -12.10 -22.41
CA LEU A 96 36.29 -10.70 -22.12
C LEU A 96 35.66 -10.56 -20.72
N GLU A 97 34.62 -11.34 -20.41
CA GLU A 97 33.96 -11.38 -19.11
C GLU A 97 34.95 -11.74 -17.99
N LYS A 98 35.82 -12.72 -18.26
CA LYS A 98 36.89 -13.11 -17.32
C LYS A 98 37.86 -11.97 -17.04
N LYS A 99 38.39 -11.29 -18.06
CA LYS A 99 39.27 -10.13 -17.84
C LYS A 99 38.58 -8.99 -17.09
N PHE A 100 37.31 -8.73 -17.39
CA PHE A 100 36.53 -7.70 -16.70
C PHE A 100 36.38 -8.02 -15.20
N LYS A 101 36.09 -9.28 -14.86
CA LYS A 101 35.99 -9.77 -13.48
C LYS A 101 37.35 -9.85 -12.76
N GLU A 102 38.42 -10.18 -13.47
CA GLU A 102 39.80 -10.15 -12.93
C GLU A 102 40.26 -8.73 -12.60
N CYS A 103 39.89 -7.71 -13.40
CA CYS A 103 40.16 -6.31 -13.08
C CYS A 103 39.42 -5.83 -11.82
N TRP A 104 38.13 -6.18 -11.64
CA TRP A 104 37.33 -5.63 -10.54
C TRP A 104 37.62 -6.25 -9.16
N GLN A 105 38.11 -7.49 -9.10
CA GLN A 105 38.45 -8.12 -7.81
C GLN A 105 39.73 -7.56 -7.17
N ALA A 106 40.39 -6.58 -7.81
CA ALA A 106 41.65 -5.98 -7.41
C ALA A 106 41.53 -4.61 -6.70
N HIS A 107 40.68 -4.54 -5.67
CA HIS A 107 40.51 -3.42 -4.70
C HIS A 107 39.68 -2.19 -5.16
N VAL A 108 39.30 -1.39 -4.16
CA VAL A 108 38.15 -0.48 -4.15
C VAL A 108 38.56 0.98 -4.38
N ASP A 109 38.14 1.55 -5.51
CA ASP A 109 37.38 2.81 -5.66
C ASP A 109 37.40 3.21 -7.14
N ILE A 110 36.36 2.84 -7.91
CA ILE A 110 36.34 2.97 -9.38
C ILE A 110 34.92 3.23 -9.95
N ASP A 111 34.27 4.34 -9.62
CA ASP A 111 33.00 4.70 -10.27
C ASP A 111 33.22 5.20 -11.72
N LYS A 112 34.06 6.22 -11.92
CA LYS A 112 34.26 6.83 -13.26
C LYS A 112 34.95 5.92 -14.29
N LYS A 113 35.91 5.10 -13.87
CA LYS A 113 36.63 4.19 -14.80
C LYS A 113 35.91 2.87 -15.06
N ALA A 114 34.94 2.49 -14.22
CA ALA A 114 33.93 1.52 -14.62
C ALA A 114 33.11 2.09 -15.78
N GLU A 115 32.60 3.30 -15.59
CA GLU A 115 31.74 3.99 -16.56
C GLU A 115 32.41 4.16 -17.93
N GLU A 116 33.68 4.56 -18.01
CA GLU A 116 34.42 4.63 -19.28
C GLU A 116 34.69 3.25 -19.91
N GLY A 117 35.03 2.23 -19.12
CA GLY A 117 35.22 0.85 -19.61
C GLY A 117 33.92 0.24 -20.15
N ILE A 118 32.81 0.49 -19.45
CA ILE A 118 31.46 0.11 -19.88
C ILE A 118 31.08 0.89 -21.14
N ARG A 119 31.30 2.21 -21.19
CA ARG A 119 31.01 3.06 -22.36
C ARG A 119 31.81 2.64 -23.60
N TYR A 120 33.06 2.21 -23.43
CA TYR A 120 33.85 1.62 -24.52
C TYR A 120 33.28 0.26 -24.97
N PHE A 121 32.88 -0.62 -24.05
CA PHE A 121 32.22 -1.88 -24.37
C PHE A 121 30.87 -1.68 -25.09
N CYS A 122 30.04 -0.74 -24.63
CA CYS A 122 28.78 -0.35 -25.26
C CYS A 122 29.01 0.23 -26.67
N ASN A 123 29.96 1.15 -26.83
CA ASN A 123 30.29 1.71 -28.16
C ASN A 123 30.86 0.66 -29.11
N THR A 124 31.63 -0.31 -28.61
CA THR A 124 32.13 -1.44 -29.40
C THR A 124 30.96 -2.31 -29.88
N LEU A 125 30.00 -2.62 -29.00
CA LEU A 125 28.76 -3.33 -29.35
C LEU A 125 27.89 -2.54 -30.35
N GLU A 126 27.83 -1.21 -30.25
CA GLU A 126 27.11 -0.37 -31.23
C GLU A 126 27.82 -0.29 -32.60
N SER A 127 29.12 -0.58 -32.66
CA SER A 127 29.92 -0.55 -33.89
C SER A 127 30.02 -1.90 -34.63
N ALA A 128 29.64 -3.00 -33.99
CA ALA A 128 29.77 -4.35 -34.53
C ALA A 128 28.44 -4.86 -35.14
N VAL A 129 28.54 -5.55 -36.28
CA VAL A 129 27.38 -6.07 -37.01
C VAL A 129 27.12 -7.52 -36.57
N PHE A 130 26.10 -7.73 -35.74
CA PHE A 130 25.74 -9.05 -35.18
C PHE A 130 24.55 -9.70 -35.88
N HIS A 131 24.51 -11.04 -35.93
CA HIS A 131 23.35 -11.76 -36.44
C HIS A 131 22.21 -11.86 -35.39
N GLN A 132 20.98 -12.04 -35.89
CA GLN A 132 19.73 -11.95 -35.11
C GLN A 132 19.63 -12.99 -33.96
N SER A 133 20.37 -14.10 -34.05
CA SER A 133 20.49 -15.13 -33.00
C SER A 133 21.44 -14.71 -31.87
N GLU A 134 22.58 -14.14 -32.21
CA GLU A 134 23.68 -13.82 -31.27
C GLU A 134 23.27 -12.71 -30.30
N LEU A 135 22.61 -11.66 -30.81
CA LEU A 135 21.96 -10.62 -30.01
C LEU A 135 20.90 -11.21 -29.04
N ARG A 136 20.24 -12.30 -29.45
CA ARG A 136 19.17 -12.94 -28.68
C ARG A 136 19.72 -13.77 -27.53
N ASP A 137 20.86 -14.42 -27.72
CA ASP A 137 21.56 -15.12 -26.64
C ASP A 137 22.27 -14.13 -25.71
N LEU A 138 22.92 -13.08 -26.24
CA LEU A 138 23.51 -12.00 -25.45
C LEU A 138 22.50 -11.41 -24.45
N LEU A 139 21.29 -11.08 -24.91
CA LEU A 139 20.18 -10.59 -24.09
C LEU A 139 19.67 -11.58 -23.02
N ASN A 140 19.93 -12.88 -23.17
CA ASN A 140 19.50 -13.93 -22.24
C ASN A 140 20.61 -14.42 -21.29
N THR A 141 21.88 -14.18 -21.62
CA THR A 141 23.03 -14.59 -20.81
C THR A 141 22.94 -14.12 -19.34
N LYS A 142 23.68 -14.83 -18.47
CA LYS A 142 23.88 -14.45 -17.07
C LYS A 142 24.62 -13.10 -16.96
N THR A 143 25.49 -12.81 -17.92
CA THR A 143 26.34 -11.61 -18.02
C THR A 143 25.53 -10.31 -18.01
N LEU A 144 24.50 -10.19 -18.86
CA LEU A 144 23.62 -9.00 -18.90
C LEU A 144 22.72 -8.87 -17.65
N ARG A 145 22.65 -9.93 -16.83
CA ARG A 145 21.96 -9.93 -15.53
C ARG A 145 22.87 -9.50 -14.39
N GLU A 146 24.18 -9.79 -14.48
CA GLU A 146 25.20 -9.37 -13.52
C GLU A 146 25.68 -7.93 -13.77
N LEU A 147 25.71 -7.47 -15.02
CA LEU A 147 25.90 -6.05 -15.36
C LEU A 147 24.79 -5.14 -14.79
N ARG A 148 23.65 -5.69 -14.37
CA ARG A 148 22.47 -4.92 -13.93
C ARG A 148 22.62 -4.24 -12.57
N ASP A 149 23.63 -4.61 -11.79
CA ASP A 149 24.00 -3.93 -10.55
C ASP A 149 25.13 -2.89 -10.78
N TRP A 150 25.58 -2.68 -12.03
CA TRP A 150 26.85 -2.00 -12.39
C TRP A 150 26.73 -0.95 -13.50
N ILE A 151 25.64 -0.94 -14.26
CA ILE A 151 25.28 0.11 -15.24
C ILE A 151 23.89 0.64 -14.86
N SER A 152 23.59 1.91 -15.19
CA SER A 152 22.25 2.46 -14.95
C SER A 152 21.17 1.62 -15.64
N PHE A 153 20.00 1.52 -15.00
CA PHE A 153 18.84 0.82 -15.56
C PHE A 153 18.48 1.37 -16.94
N ASP A 154 18.58 2.70 -17.11
CA ASP A 154 18.24 3.39 -18.34
C ASP A 154 19.23 3.08 -19.48
N GLU A 155 20.53 2.95 -19.22
CA GLU A 155 21.49 2.52 -20.26
C GLU A 155 21.27 1.07 -20.69
N ILE A 156 20.88 0.19 -19.77
CA ILE A 156 20.52 -1.20 -20.08
C ILE A 156 19.22 -1.27 -20.89
N GLU A 157 18.21 -0.46 -20.58
CA GLU A 157 17.01 -0.33 -21.42
C GLU A 157 17.32 0.37 -22.76
N ARG A 158 18.28 1.30 -22.82
CA ARG A 158 18.73 1.96 -24.07
C ARG A 158 19.42 0.97 -25.01
N LEU A 159 20.31 0.12 -24.48
CA LEU A 159 20.92 -0.99 -25.21
C LEU A 159 19.86 -1.99 -25.68
N LYS A 160 18.99 -2.48 -24.79
CA LYS A 160 17.88 -3.37 -25.16
C LYS A 160 17.00 -2.76 -26.25
N LYS A 161 16.64 -1.48 -26.13
CA LYS A 161 15.79 -0.79 -27.10
C LYS A 161 16.48 -0.70 -28.46
N LYS A 162 17.76 -0.33 -28.53
CA LYS A 162 18.54 -0.38 -29.77
C LYS A 162 18.64 -1.80 -30.35
N CYS A 163 18.92 -2.82 -29.55
CA CYS A 163 18.98 -4.21 -30.02
C CYS A 163 17.61 -4.69 -30.53
N LEU A 164 16.51 -4.32 -29.87
CA LEU A 164 15.14 -4.64 -30.29
C LEU A 164 14.72 -3.86 -31.54
N GLU A 165 15.11 -2.59 -31.67
CA GLU A 165 14.93 -1.80 -32.90
C GLU A 165 15.74 -2.39 -34.05
N HIS A 166 16.98 -2.83 -33.81
CA HIS A 166 17.80 -3.50 -34.82
C HIS A 166 17.11 -4.80 -35.29
N ILE A 167 16.79 -5.72 -34.37
CA ILE A 167 16.03 -6.96 -34.64
C ILE A 167 14.71 -6.68 -35.39
N ARG A 168 14.02 -5.58 -35.05
CA ARG A 168 12.78 -5.17 -35.72
C ARG A 168 13.03 -4.71 -37.16
N THR A 169 14.05 -3.89 -37.40
CA THR A 169 14.44 -3.48 -38.76
C THR A 169 15.04 -4.62 -39.59
N THR A 170 15.67 -5.62 -38.97
CA THR A 170 16.06 -6.87 -39.66
C THR A 170 14.80 -7.60 -40.13
N LYS A 171 13.81 -7.76 -39.24
CA LYS A 171 12.54 -8.41 -39.60
C LYS A 171 11.69 -7.66 -40.61
N GLU A 172 11.71 -6.32 -40.57
CA GLU A 172 11.04 -5.49 -41.58
C GLU A 172 11.75 -5.54 -42.95
N LYS A 173 13.02 -5.99 -43.02
CA LYS A 173 13.70 -6.36 -44.28
C LYS A 173 13.43 -7.82 -44.68
N GLU A 174 13.54 -8.77 -43.75
CA GLU A 174 13.24 -10.19 -44.00
C GLU A 174 11.78 -10.38 -44.49
N PHE A 175 10.85 -9.52 -44.08
CA PHE A 175 9.44 -9.52 -44.52
C PHE A 175 9.18 -8.71 -45.82
N GLN A 176 10.21 -8.18 -46.48
CA GLN A 176 10.12 -7.49 -47.77
C GLN A 176 10.66 -8.33 -48.95
N GLU A 177 11.35 -9.45 -48.70
CA GLU A 177 11.96 -10.28 -49.74
C GLU A 177 11.10 -11.50 -50.18
N GLU A 178 9.98 -11.79 -49.49
CA GLU A 178 9.06 -12.91 -49.83
C GLU A 178 7.83 -12.54 -50.69
N LEU A 179 7.68 -11.28 -51.14
CA LEU A 179 6.53 -10.84 -51.97
C LEU A 179 6.96 -10.32 -53.35
N GLY A 180 7.22 -11.26 -54.27
CA GLY A 180 7.60 -10.98 -55.65
C GLY A 180 6.43 -10.79 -56.63
N GLU A 181 6.49 -9.67 -57.37
CA GLU A 181 6.00 -9.43 -58.75
C GLU A 181 4.48 -9.48 -59.08
N GLY A 182 4.03 -8.51 -59.90
CA GLY A 182 2.68 -8.40 -60.49
C GLY A 182 1.89 -7.16 -60.02
N ASN A 183 2.03 -5.96 -60.63
CA ASN A 183 1.35 -5.48 -61.85
C ASN A 183 -0.19 -5.51 -61.78
N ASP A 184 -0.97 -4.47 -62.11
CA ASP A 184 -0.71 -3.30 -62.98
C ASP A 184 -1.54 -2.03 -62.61
N TYR A 185 -1.09 -0.86 -63.12
CA TYR A 185 -1.81 0.34 -63.65
C TYR A 185 -3.32 0.60 -63.30
N VAL A 186 -3.84 1.84 -63.11
CA VAL A 186 -3.26 3.21 -63.00
C VAL A 186 -4.31 4.24 -62.48
N GLU A 187 -3.88 5.50 -62.24
CA GLU A 187 -4.68 6.70 -61.86
C GLU A 187 -5.64 7.25 -62.97
N PRO A 188 -6.32 8.43 -62.81
CA PRO A 188 -7.27 8.89 -61.78
C PRO A 188 -8.58 9.48 -62.41
N ALA A 189 -9.45 10.11 -61.59
CA ALA A 189 -10.12 11.43 -61.82
C ALA A 189 -11.61 11.58 -61.37
N ILE A 190 -11.83 12.50 -60.41
CA ILE A 190 -12.83 13.60 -60.33
C ILE A 190 -13.88 13.64 -61.49
N GLU A 191 -15.22 13.66 -61.26
CA GLU A 191 -15.99 14.80 -60.73
C GLU A 191 -17.40 14.52 -60.11
N ARG A 192 -17.67 15.27 -59.01
CA ARG A 192 -18.92 15.99 -58.60
C ARG A 192 -20.29 15.28 -58.39
N LYS A 193 -20.70 15.33 -57.11
CA LYS A 193 -22.00 15.80 -56.56
C LYS A 193 -23.34 15.25 -57.11
N THR A 194 -24.10 14.61 -56.21
CA THR A 194 -25.29 15.24 -55.58
C THR A 194 -25.69 14.50 -54.29
N GLU A 195 -26.46 15.12 -53.40
CA GLU A 195 -26.65 14.67 -52.01
C GLU A 195 -27.98 13.91 -51.79
N ARG A 196 -27.94 12.86 -50.97
CA ARG A 196 -29.06 12.24 -50.24
C ARG A 196 -28.59 11.68 -48.88
N PRO A 197 -29.48 11.52 -47.87
CA PRO A 197 -29.09 11.50 -46.46
C PRO A 197 -28.52 10.16 -45.93
N LEU A 198 -27.98 10.19 -44.71
CA LEU A 198 -26.93 9.28 -44.25
C LEU A 198 -27.35 7.84 -43.90
N TRP A 199 -28.64 7.54 -43.73
CA TRP A 199 -29.09 6.28 -43.10
C TRP A 199 -29.25 5.08 -44.05
N GLU A 200 -29.17 5.26 -45.37
CA GLU A 200 -29.27 4.18 -46.38
C GLU A 200 -27.92 3.50 -46.71
N LYS A 201 -26.95 3.45 -45.76
CA LYS A 201 -25.56 3.00 -46.02
C LYS A 201 -25.00 1.87 -45.13
N MET A 202 -25.86 1.07 -44.50
CA MET A 202 -25.46 -0.18 -43.82
C MET A 202 -26.19 -1.36 -44.47
N PRO A 203 -25.47 -2.44 -44.84
CA PRO A 203 -25.20 -3.49 -43.86
C PRO A 203 -23.80 -4.15 -43.91
N LEU A 204 -23.52 -4.91 -42.84
CA LEU A 204 -22.62 -6.08 -42.63
C LEU A 204 -21.74 -6.55 -43.83
N GLU A 205 -20.47 -6.97 -43.66
CA GLU A 205 -19.92 -7.71 -42.51
C GLU A 205 -18.37 -7.73 -42.36
N LEU A 206 -17.90 -7.51 -41.12
CA LEU A 206 -16.63 -7.89 -40.45
C LEU A 206 -15.35 -8.30 -41.21
N LYS A 207 -14.23 -7.61 -40.88
CA LYS A 207 -12.94 -8.13 -40.32
C LYS A 207 -11.97 -6.97 -39.97
N ASP A 208 -10.81 -7.21 -39.34
CA ASP A 208 -10.65 -7.50 -37.90
C ASP A 208 -9.25 -7.08 -37.40
N LYS A 209 -9.17 -6.03 -36.57
CA LYS A 209 -8.31 -5.85 -35.37
C LYS A 209 -8.62 -4.47 -34.73
N LYS A 210 -8.61 -4.19 -33.42
CA LYS A 210 -7.91 -4.70 -32.20
C LYS A 210 -6.48 -4.14 -32.05
N LYS A 211 -6.04 -3.55 -30.92
CA LYS A 211 -6.61 -3.27 -29.56
C LYS A 211 -5.96 -1.95 -29.02
N LYS A 212 -6.53 -1.11 -28.11
CA LYS A 212 -7.11 -1.27 -26.74
C LYS A 212 -6.02 -1.64 -25.69
N ILE A 213 -5.83 -1.07 -24.49
CA ILE A 213 -6.47 -0.13 -23.51
C ILE A 213 -5.31 0.69 -22.82
N GLY A 214 -5.41 1.76 -22.02
CA GLY A 214 -6.48 2.50 -21.29
C GLY A 214 -6.71 1.99 -19.84
N GLU A 215 -6.88 2.83 -18.80
CA GLU A 215 -7.06 2.40 -17.37
C GLU A 215 -8.42 2.73 -16.71
N GLU A 216 -8.67 2.34 -15.44
CA GLU A 216 -10.00 2.24 -14.76
C GLU A 216 -9.95 2.78 -13.30
N THR A 217 -11.04 3.41 -12.85
CA THR A 217 -11.65 3.46 -11.50
C THR A 217 -10.73 3.32 -10.28
N TYR A 218 -10.61 4.39 -9.47
CA TYR A 218 -9.83 4.40 -8.22
C TYR A 218 -10.69 4.49 -6.95
N PHE A 219 -10.69 3.41 -6.17
CA PHE A 219 -10.49 3.57 -4.72
C PHE A 219 -9.04 4.03 -4.52
N ALA A 220 -8.78 4.96 -3.60
CA ALA A 220 -7.43 5.44 -3.31
C ALA A 220 -6.50 4.24 -2.96
N PRO A 221 -5.45 3.96 -3.75
CA PRO A 221 -4.68 2.73 -3.62
C PRO A 221 -3.71 2.84 -2.46
N ILE A 222 -4.15 2.43 -1.26
CA ILE A 222 -3.37 2.49 -0.01
C ILE A 222 -1.98 1.88 -0.23
N SER A 223 -0.93 2.68 -0.08
CA SER A 223 0.41 2.18 -0.32
C SER A 223 0.87 1.23 0.80
N LEU A 224 1.81 0.35 0.46
CA LEU A 224 2.48 -0.51 1.45
C LEU A 224 3.30 0.31 2.46
N ALA A 225 3.64 1.56 2.12
CA ALA A 225 4.22 2.51 3.06
C ALA A 225 3.18 3.00 4.08
N GLU A 226 1.93 3.30 3.68
CA GLU A 226 0.84 3.71 4.59
C GLU A 226 0.35 2.60 5.52
N ILE A 227 0.24 1.35 5.02
CA ILE A 227 -0.16 0.21 5.86
C ILE A 227 0.86 0.01 7.01
N VAL A 228 2.11 0.41 6.80
CA VAL A 228 3.22 0.19 7.74
C VAL A 228 3.56 1.43 8.58
N ARG A 229 3.80 2.59 7.96
CA ARG A 229 4.26 3.84 8.59
C ARG A 229 3.12 4.54 9.33
N GLN A 230 3.49 5.19 10.44
CA GLN A 230 2.72 6.20 11.21
C GLN A 230 1.34 5.84 11.77
N ASP A 231 0.59 4.86 11.24
CA ASP A 231 -0.70 4.44 11.82
C ASP A 231 -0.55 3.35 12.89
N LYS A 232 -1.23 3.53 14.03
CA LYS A 232 -1.37 2.56 15.13
C LYS A 232 -2.48 1.52 14.91
N ASN A 233 -3.36 1.74 13.94
CA ASN A 233 -4.47 0.82 13.65
C ASN A 233 -3.96 -0.56 13.19
N ASP A 234 -4.65 -1.61 13.65
CA ASP A 234 -4.60 -2.92 13.02
C ASP A 234 -5.47 -2.91 11.74
N TYR A 235 -5.25 -3.84 10.82
CA TYR A 235 -6.00 -3.92 9.55
C TYR A 235 -6.67 -5.27 9.35
N VAL A 236 -7.88 -5.26 8.77
CA VAL A 236 -8.59 -6.47 8.35
C VAL A 236 -8.68 -6.52 6.82
N LEU A 237 -8.04 -7.53 6.24
CA LEU A 237 -7.94 -7.75 4.81
C LEU A 237 -9.05 -8.71 4.34
N VAL A 238 -10.03 -8.16 3.64
CA VAL A 238 -11.26 -8.85 3.26
C VAL A 238 -11.27 -9.11 1.77
N SER A 239 -11.67 -10.32 1.37
CA SER A 239 -11.87 -10.65 -0.05
C SER A 239 -12.68 -11.92 -0.23
N GLU A 240 -13.11 -12.17 -1.47
CA GLU A 240 -13.58 -13.48 -1.89
C GLU A 240 -12.52 -14.59 -1.82
N SER A 241 -12.99 -15.84 -1.81
CA SER A 241 -12.17 -17.06 -1.78
C SER A 241 -11.41 -17.23 -3.11
N GLY A 242 -10.08 -17.27 -3.11
CA GLY A 242 -9.25 -17.37 -4.32
C GLY A 242 -8.61 -16.06 -4.82
N MET A 243 -8.86 -14.92 -4.16
CA MET A 243 -8.21 -13.64 -4.48
C MET A 243 -6.74 -13.52 -4.03
N GLY A 244 -6.16 -14.58 -3.46
CA GLY A 244 -4.74 -14.61 -3.10
C GLY A 244 -4.36 -13.89 -1.80
N LYS A 245 -5.27 -13.76 -0.81
CA LYS A 245 -4.95 -13.18 0.52
C LYS A 245 -3.69 -13.79 1.15
N THR A 246 -3.62 -15.12 1.21
CA THR A 246 -2.46 -15.88 1.73
C THR A 246 -1.18 -15.57 0.94
N THR A 247 -1.28 -15.49 -0.38
CA THR A 247 -0.17 -15.12 -1.27
C THR A 247 0.29 -13.70 -1.00
N PHE A 248 -0.63 -12.75 -0.81
CA PHE A 248 -0.33 -11.37 -0.44
C PHE A 248 0.33 -11.27 0.94
N LEU A 249 -0.15 -12.00 1.96
CA LEU A 249 0.49 -12.01 3.28
C LEU A 249 1.88 -12.68 3.28
N LYS A 250 2.07 -13.81 2.57
CA LYS A 250 3.40 -14.44 2.39
C LYS A 250 4.35 -13.51 1.59
N TRP A 251 3.85 -12.82 0.57
CA TRP A 251 4.61 -11.82 -0.19
C TRP A 251 4.96 -10.59 0.66
N LEU A 252 4.05 -10.14 1.52
CA LEU A 252 4.25 -9.04 2.45
C LEU A 252 5.32 -9.40 3.50
N GLU A 253 5.28 -10.61 4.07
CA GLU A 253 6.32 -11.12 4.98
C GLU A 253 7.71 -11.04 4.31
N LEU A 254 7.83 -11.53 3.07
CA LEU A 254 9.08 -11.54 2.31
C LEU A 254 9.57 -10.15 1.90
N SER A 255 8.66 -9.27 1.44
CA SER A 255 9.00 -7.94 0.94
C SER A 255 9.38 -6.99 2.07
N LEU A 256 8.64 -6.99 3.17
CA LEU A 256 8.95 -6.16 4.34
C LEU A 256 10.24 -6.63 5.04
N SER A 257 10.56 -7.93 4.98
CA SER A 257 11.83 -8.48 5.47
C SER A 257 13.06 -8.06 4.65
N LYS A 258 12.88 -7.56 3.42
CA LYS A 258 13.96 -7.15 2.52
C LYS A 258 14.09 -5.63 2.35
N GLY A 259 13.04 -4.87 2.64
CA GLY A 259 13.02 -3.41 2.54
C GLY A 259 13.31 -2.69 3.86
N GLU A 260 13.26 -1.35 3.82
CA GLU A 260 13.46 -0.48 4.99
C GLU A 260 12.56 -0.79 6.19
N VAL A 261 11.39 -1.40 5.96
CA VAL A 261 10.42 -1.73 7.00
C VAL A 261 10.99 -2.67 8.06
N SER A 262 11.95 -3.51 7.70
CA SER A 262 12.72 -4.37 8.62
C SER A 262 13.44 -3.59 9.73
N LYS A 263 13.70 -2.28 9.56
CA LYS A 263 14.24 -1.37 10.60
C LYS A 263 13.23 -1.12 11.74
N TYR A 264 11.92 -1.23 11.44
CA TYR A 264 10.82 -0.84 12.31
C TYR A 264 10.03 -2.04 12.85
N TYR A 265 9.66 -2.99 11.97
CA TYR A 265 8.89 -4.18 12.32
C TYR A 265 9.54 -5.45 11.77
N LEU A 266 9.50 -6.52 12.56
CA LEU A 266 9.75 -7.90 12.18
C LEU A 266 8.41 -8.55 11.76
N PRO A 267 8.14 -8.72 10.46
CA PRO A 267 6.91 -9.39 10.01
C PRO A 267 6.96 -10.88 10.34
N VAL A 268 5.82 -11.45 10.75
CA VAL A 268 5.67 -12.90 10.96
C VAL A 268 4.29 -13.37 10.52
N TYR A 269 4.27 -14.29 9.56
CA TYR A 269 3.08 -15.02 9.11
C TYR A 269 2.71 -16.16 10.06
N LEU A 270 1.43 -16.21 10.44
CA LEU A 270 0.80 -17.26 11.24
C LEU A 270 -0.61 -17.55 10.72
N HIS A 271 -0.97 -18.84 10.66
CA HIS A 271 -2.36 -19.25 10.39
C HIS A 271 -3.13 -19.38 11.71
N LEU A 272 -4.37 -18.87 11.78
CA LEU A 272 -5.12 -18.75 13.02
C LEU A 272 -5.53 -20.09 13.64
N SER A 273 -5.68 -21.16 12.84
CA SER A 273 -5.92 -22.51 13.38
C SER A 273 -4.82 -22.98 14.33
N ILE A 274 -3.57 -22.51 14.15
CA ILE A 274 -2.42 -22.85 15.01
C ILE A 274 -2.57 -22.24 16.42
N LEU A 275 -3.38 -21.19 16.58
CA LEU A 275 -3.56 -20.47 17.85
C LEU A 275 -4.71 -21.03 18.71
N ARG A 276 -5.45 -22.03 18.21
CA ARG A 276 -6.59 -22.66 18.90
C ARG A 276 -6.21 -23.27 20.26
N ASP A 277 -5.02 -23.85 20.33
CA ASP A 277 -4.53 -24.59 21.51
C ASP A 277 -3.65 -23.76 22.46
N TYR A 278 -3.43 -22.48 22.14
CA TYR A 278 -2.55 -21.58 22.89
C TYR A 278 -3.34 -20.44 23.51
N THR A 279 -3.22 -20.27 24.81
CA THR A 279 -3.95 -19.25 25.60
C THR A 279 -3.02 -18.24 26.26
N THR A 280 -1.70 -18.37 26.09
CA THR A 280 -0.70 -17.53 26.76
C THR A 280 0.42 -17.07 25.81
N GLN A 281 1.00 -15.90 26.11
CA GLN A 281 2.12 -15.35 25.35
C GLN A 281 3.38 -16.25 25.39
N ASP A 282 3.65 -16.95 26.50
CA ASP A 282 4.80 -17.86 26.60
C ASP A 282 4.68 -19.08 25.67
N GLN A 283 3.47 -19.60 25.45
CA GLN A 283 3.21 -20.63 24.45
C GLN A 283 3.50 -20.12 23.03
N LEU A 284 3.07 -18.90 22.69
CA LEU A 284 3.40 -18.26 21.41
C LEU A 284 4.93 -18.08 21.26
N ILE A 285 5.62 -17.57 22.29
CA ILE A 285 7.08 -17.40 22.30
C ILE A 285 7.78 -18.74 22.02
N SER A 286 7.43 -19.81 22.73
CA SER A 286 8.07 -21.11 22.55
C SER A 286 7.73 -21.75 21.20
N ARG A 287 6.50 -21.54 20.68
CA ARG A 287 6.10 -21.99 19.33
C ARG A 287 6.86 -21.25 18.23
N LEU A 288 6.98 -19.93 18.31
CA LEU A 288 7.79 -19.12 17.39
C LEU A 288 9.27 -19.50 17.46
N ALA A 289 9.82 -19.69 18.65
CA ALA A 289 11.20 -20.14 18.81
C ALA A 289 11.43 -21.54 18.22
N THR A 290 10.41 -22.41 18.24
CA THR A 290 10.45 -23.74 17.59
C THR A 290 10.33 -23.63 16.06
N LYS A 291 9.58 -22.66 15.50
CA LYS A 291 9.56 -22.34 14.06
C LYS A 291 10.97 -22.03 13.53
N PHE A 292 11.82 -21.42 14.36
CA PHE A 292 13.16 -20.94 13.97
C PHE A 292 14.35 -21.70 14.60
N SER A 293 14.13 -22.76 15.40
CA SER A 293 15.21 -23.45 16.15
C SER A 293 16.22 -24.22 15.32
N ARG A 294 16.08 -24.22 13.97
CA ARG A 294 17.12 -24.68 13.03
C ARG A 294 18.21 -23.63 12.78
N VAL A 295 17.96 -22.36 13.10
CA VAL A 295 18.86 -21.23 12.82
C VAL A 295 19.80 -20.94 14.02
N THR A 296 19.31 -21.07 15.24
CA THR A 296 20.12 -20.94 16.47
C THR A 296 19.43 -21.61 17.67
N ASP A 297 20.10 -21.60 18.83
CA ASP A 297 19.60 -22.19 20.07
C ASP A 297 18.19 -21.68 20.44
N LYS A 298 17.30 -22.61 20.79
CA LYS A 298 15.90 -22.31 21.12
C LYS A 298 15.79 -21.34 22.31
N ARG A 299 16.61 -21.47 23.36
CA ARG A 299 16.53 -20.56 24.52
C ARG A 299 17.00 -19.13 24.20
N LYS A 300 17.97 -18.98 23.29
CA LYS A 300 18.32 -17.66 22.71
C LYS A 300 17.18 -17.08 21.89
N LEU A 301 16.50 -17.90 21.07
CA LEU A 301 15.32 -17.46 20.30
C LEU A 301 14.15 -17.06 21.21
N GLU A 302 13.82 -17.83 22.24
CA GLU A 302 12.76 -17.49 23.21
C GLU A 302 13.03 -16.14 23.88
N ARG A 303 14.29 -15.88 24.27
CA ARG A 303 14.71 -14.58 24.82
C ARG A 303 14.61 -13.44 23.79
N PHE A 304 15.04 -13.67 22.55
CA PHE A 304 14.96 -12.68 21.47
C PHE A 304 13.50 -12.33 21.14
N ILE A 305 12.65 -13.34 20.94
CA ILE A 305 11.22 -13.16 20.62
C ILE A 305 10.50 -12.47 21.78
N SER A 306 10.77 -12.83 23.03
CA SER A 306 10.25 -12.11 24.21
C SER A 306 10.68 -10.63 24.24
N ALA A 307 11.91 -10.32 23.83
CA ALA A 307 12.40 -8.95 23.75
C ALA A 307 11.74 -8.14 22.60
N VAL A 308 11.57 -8.74 21.42
CA VAL A 308 10.92 -8.09 20.26
C VAL A 308 9.42 -7.85 20.51
N LEU A 309 8.72 -8.82 21.14
CA LEU A 309 7.34 -8.66 21.60
C LEU A 309 7.18 -7.47 22.55
N LYS A 310 8.08 -7.34 23.53
CA LYS A 310 8.09 -6.23 24.52
C LYS A 310 8.45 -4.89 23.90
N GLN A 311 9.24 -4.86 22.82
CA GLN A 311 9.52 -3.66 22.04
C GLN A 311 8.38 -3.26 21.08
N LYS A 312 7.27 -4.02 21.03
CA LYS A 312 6.12 -3.82 20.11
C LYS A 312 6.52 -3.88 18.62
N LYS A 313 7.59 -4.63 18.32
CA LYS A 313 8.24 -4.70 17.00
C LYS A 313 7.80 -5.86 16.11
N PHE A 314 6.82 -6.67 16.51
CA PHE A 314 6.22 -7.63 15.58
C PHE A 314 5.13 -6.98 14.73
N LEU A 315 5.10 -7.37 13.45
CA LEU A 315 3.95 -7.20 12.56
C LEU A 315 3.38 -8.60 12.30
N PHE A 316 2.29 -8.93 12.99
CA PHE A 316 1.63 -10.23 12.86
C PHE A 316 0.72 -10.25 11.64
N LEU A 317 1.03 -11.14 10.70
CA LEU A 317 0.25 -11.39 9.49
C LEU A 317 -0.57 -12.66 9.73
N LEU A 318 -1.83 -12.49 10.12
CA LEU A 318 -2.72 -13.55 10.58
C LEU A 318 -3.71 -13.93 9.47
N ASP A 319 -3.78 -15.21 9.11
CA ASP A 319 -4.66 -15.71 8.04
C ASP A 319 -5.64 -16.79 8.54
N GLY A 320 -6.73 -17.01 7.80
CA GLY A 320 -7.71 -18.06 8.07
C GLY A 320 -8.74 -17.75 9.17
N LEU A 321 -9.12 -16.48 9.36
CA LEU A 321 -10.05 -16.08 10.43
C LEU A 321 -11.45 -16.68 10.26
N ASP A 322 -11.95 -16.78 9.02
CA ASP A 322 -13.23 -17.42 8.68
C ASP A 322 -13.29 -18.93 9.03
N GLN A 323 -12.16 -19.52 9.41
CA GLN A 323 -12.00 -20.95 9.68
C GLN A 323 -12.02 -21.26 11.20
N VAL A 324 -12.04 -20.22 12.04
CA VAL A 324 -12.07 -20.34 13.50
C VAL A 324 -13.53 -20.42 13.97
N SER A 325 -14.01 -21.65 14.22
CA SER A 325 -15.42 -21.89 14.58
C SER A 325 -15.84 -21.38 15.98
N ASP A 326 -14.89 -20.91 16.80
CA ASP A 326 -15.18 -20.42 18.15
C ASP A 326 -14.96 -18.90 18.26
N SER A 327 -16.06 -18.19 18.50
CA SER A 327 -16.08 -16.75 18.78
C SER A 327 -15.26 -16.33 20.01
N SER A 328 -14.94 -17.26 20.92
CA SER A 328 -14.09 -17.00 22.09
C SER A 328 -12.67 -16.61 21.68
N ILE A 329 -12.10 -17.25 20.65
CA ILE A 329 -10.73 -16.98 20.19
C ILE A 329 -10.64 -15.57 19.59
N VAL A 330 -11.63 -15.18 18.79
CA VAL A 330 -11.72 -13.82 18.22
C VAL A 330 -11.98 -12.78 19.31
N SER A 331 -12.91 -13.06 20.23
CA SER A 331 -13.32 -12.14 21.29
C SER A 331 -12.34 -12.02 22.46
N GLN A 332 -11.49 -13.03 22.67
CA GLN A 332 -10.44 -13.01 23.69
C GLN A 332 -9.08 -12.66 23.07
N GLN A 333 -8.54 -13.49 22.17
CA GLN A 333 -7.14 -13.33 21.73
C GLN A 333 -6.92 -12.10 20.83
N LEU A 334 -7.81 -11.86 19.86
CA LEU A 334 -7.68 -10.75 18.91
C LEU A 334 -8.18 -9.41 19.46
N GLN A 335 -9.20 -9.39 20.33
CA GLN A 335 -9.66 -8.13 20.97
C GLN A 335 -8.81 -7.69 22.16
N SER A 336 -8.38 -8.60 23.05
CA SER A 336 -7.61 -8.21 24.25
C SER A 336 -6.12 -8.03 23.99
N LYS A 337 -5.63 -8.56 22.86
CA LYS A 337 -4.20 -8.73 22.54
C LYS A 337 -3.39 -9.50 23.61
N GLU A 338 -4.03 -10.28 24.49
CA GLU A 338 -3.40 -11.01 25.61
C GLU A 338 -2.19 -11.88 25.20
N ILE A 339 -2.23 -12.50 24.02
CA ILE A 339 -1.13 -13.32 23.49
C ILE A 339 -0.13 -12.48 22.68
N PHE A 340 -0.61 -11.55 21.84
CA PHE A 340 0.22 -10.79 20.90
C PHE A 340 0.89 -9.56 21.52
N GLY A 341 0.37 -9.01 22.62
CA GLY A 341 0.66 -7.66 23.10
C GLY A 341 0.27 -6.58 22.08
N ASP A 342 0.63 -5.32 22.35
CA ASP A 342 0.39 -4.14 21.48
C ASP A 342 1.17 -4.15 20.14
N ASN A 343 1.58 -5.31 19.65
CA ASN A 343 2.16 -5.50 18.34
C ASN A 343 1.08 -5.29 17.25
N LYS A 344 1.51 -4.90 16.04
CA LYS A 344 0.61 -4.53 14.95
C LYS A 344 0.09 -5.79 14.25
N ILE A 345 -1.19 -5.84 13.92
CA ILE A 345 -1.86 -6.99 13.31
C ILE A 345 -2.43 -6.62 11.94
N ILE A 346 -2.19 -7.48 10.94
CA ILE A 346 -2.94 -7.52 9.68
C ILE A 346 -3.64 -8.88 9.60
N LEU A 347 -4.95 -8.86 9.41
CA LEU A 347 -5.85 -9.98 9.68
C LEU A 347 -6.66 -10.34 8.42
N ALA A 348 -6.34 -11.44 7.76
CA ALA A 348 -7.01 -11.89 6.53
C ALA A 348 -8.25 -12.77 6.81
N THR A 349 -9.31 -12.54 6.03
CA THR A 349 -10.59 -13.25 6.15
C THR A 349 -11.38 -13.28 4.83
N ARG A 350 -12.25 -14.26 4.64
CA ARG A 350 -13.28 -14.25 3.58
C ARG A 350 -14.35 -13.16 3.83
N GLN A 351 -14.98 -12.65 2.76
CA GLN A 351 -16.05 -11.63 2.80
C GLN A 351 -17.17 -12.00 3.79
N ILE A 352 -17.63 -13.25 3.73
CA ILE A 352 -18.67 -13.83 4.61
C ILE A 352 -18.19 -13.89 6.07
N GLY A 353 -16.98 -14.39 6.31
CA GLY A 353 -16.40 -14.45 7.65
C GLY A 353 -16.24 -13.06 8.27
N TYR A 354 -15.79 -12.08 7.47
CA TYR A 354 -15.73 -10.68 7.91
C TYR A 354 -17.10 -10.17 8.31
N SER A 355 -18.15 -10.36 7.49
CA SER A 355 -19.46 -9.80 7.79
C SER A 355 -19.93 -10.28 9.17
N LEU A 356 -19.93 -11.59 9.42
CA LEU A 356 -20.33 -12.21 10.69
C LEU A 356 -19.64 -11.55 11.91
N ILE A 357 -18.32 -11.32 11.84
CA ILE A 357 -17.51 -10.80 12.96
C ILE A 357 -17.14 -9.30 12.87
N ALA A 358 -17.59 -8.55 11.87
CA ALA A 358 -17.25 -7.12 11.71
C ALA A 358 -17.63 -6.27 12.95
N SER A 359 -18.69 -6.68 13.65
CA SER A 359 -19.12 -6.07 14.92
C SER A 359 -18.11 -6.26 16.07
N GLN A 360 -17.22 -7.25 15.95
CA GLN A 360 -16.13 -7.61 16.85
C GLN A 360 -14.77 -7.01 16.40
N LEU A 361 -14.62 -6.66 15.12
CA LEU A 361 -13.40 -6.11 14.53
C LEU A 361 -13.42 -4.58 14.36
N ARG A 362 -14.28 -3.85 15.09
CA ARG A 362 -14.46 -2.38 14.97
C ARG A 362 -13.19 -1.54 15.17
N ASN A 363 -12.14 -2.10 15.75
CA ASN A 363 -10.85 -1.44 15.97
C ASN A 363 -9.84 -1.68 14.82
N TYR A 364 -10.21 -2.49 13.82
CA TYR A 364 -9.39 -2.79 12.65
C TYR A 364 -9.86 -1.93 11.47
N LYS A 365 -8.93 -1.32 10.75
CA LYS A 365 -9.21 -0.65 9.46
C LYS A 365 -9.50 -1.70 8.38
N PHE A 366 -10.65 -1.58 7.74
CA PHE A 366 -11.05 -2.44 6.62
C PHE A 366 -10.22 -2.13 5.37
N ILE A 367 -9.68 -3.17 4.73
CA ILE A 367 -9.06 -3.14 3.40
C ILE A 367 -9.68 -4.28 2.59
N GLN A 368 -10.12 -4.00 1.35
CA GLN A 368 -10.63 -5.02 0.45
C GLN A 368 -9.61 -5.32 -0.66
N LEU A 369 -9.41 -6.60 -1.01
CA LEU A 369 -8.75 -6.94 -2.28
C LEU A 369 -9.78 -6.82 -3.41
N ILE A 370 -9.61 -5.79 -4.25
CA ILE A 370 -10.44 -5.56 -5.43
C ILE A 370 -10.26 -6.73 -6.43
N PRO A 371 -11.34 -7.28 -7.01
CA PRO A 371 -11.27 -8.30 -8.06
C PRO A 371 -10.40 -7.89 -9.27
N PHE A 372 -9.99 -8.84 -10.11
CA PHE A 372 -9.34 -8.48 -11.37
C PHE A 372 -10.32 -7.73 -12.29
N ASN A 373 -9.98 -6.49 -12.65
CA ASN A 373 -10.70 -5.72 -13.64
C ASN A 373 -10.41 -6.22 -15.07
N GLN A 374 -11.15 -5.71 -16.06
CA GLN A 374 -11.07 -6.21 -17.44
C GLN A 374 -9.65 -6.14 -18.02
N LYS A 375 -8.88 -5.11 -17.64
CA LYS A 375 -7.51 -4.90 -18.12
C LYS A 375 -6.54 -5.91 -17.50
N ARG A 376 -6.70 -6.25 -16.21
CA ARG A 376 -5.92 -7.30 -15.54
C ARG A 376 -6.23 -8.68 -16.12
N ILE A 377 -7.50 -8.96 -16.44
CA ILE A 377 -7.92 -10.18 -17.15
C ILE A 377 -7.27 -10.25 -18.55
N GLU A 378 -7.36 -9.19 -19.35
CA GLU A 378 -6.76 -9.13 -20.68
C GLU A 378 -5.21 -9.22 -20.63
N LYS A 379 -4.56 -8.58 -19.65
CA LYS A 379 -3.10 -8.64 -19.44
C LYS A 379 -2.62 -10.03 -18.98
N TYR A 380 -3.44 -10.76 -18.22
CA TYR A 380 -3.13 -12.12 -17.76
C TYR A 380 -3.27 -13.15 -18.90
N LEU A 381 -4.37 -13.07 -19.65
CA LEU A 381 -4.66 -13.99 -20.77
C LEU A 381 -3.90 -13.65 -22.06
N LYS A 382 -3.39 -12.41 -22.18
CA LYS A 382 -2.62 -11.90 -23.34
C LYS A 382 -3.35 -12.17 -24.67
N ASP A 383 -2.63 -12.66 -25.66
CA ASP A 383 -3.06 -12.96 -27.03
C ASP A 383 -4.26 -13.92 -27.07
N ARG A 384 -4.48 -14.75 -26.05
CA ARG A 384 -5.65 -15.64 -25.98
C ARG A 384 -6.96 -14.86 -25.94
N THR A 385 -6.97 -13.60 -25.48
CA THR A 385 -8.16 -12.73 -25.51
C THR A 385 -8.58 -12.24 -26.91
N GLU A 386 -7.81 -12.56 -27.95
CA GLU A 386 -8.19 -12.41 -29.35
C GLU A 386 -9.26 -13.41 -29.78
N ASN A 387 -9.25 -14.61 -29.18
CA ASN A 387 -10.07 -15.76 -29.55
C ASN A 387 -11.56 -15.53 -29.20
N PRO A 388 -12.50 -15.68 -30.16
CA PRO A 388 -13.94 -15.53 -29.90
C PRO A 388 -14.47 -16.43 -28.78
N LYS A 389 -14.04 -17.70 -28.69
CA LYS A 389 -14.46 -18.61 -27.61
C LYS A 389 -14.02 -18.08 -26.23
N VAL A 390 -12.80 -17.54 -26.13
CA VAL A 390 -12.28 -16.93 -24.88
C VAL A 390 -13.08 -15.70 -24.48
N LYS A 391 -13.44 -14.83 -25.43
CA LYS A 391 -14.29 -13.66 -25.17
C LYS A 391 -15.67 -14.06 -24.68
N GLU A 392 -16.27 -15.08 -25.27
CA GLU A 392 -17.59 -15.57 -24.87
C GLU A 392 -17.55 -16.22 -23.48
N ILE A 393 -16.50 -16.98 -23.14
CA ILE A 393 -16.30 -17.53 -21.80
C ILE A 393 -16.14 -16.40 -20.76
N ILE A 394 -15.38 -15.35 -21.06
CA ILE A 394 -15.26 -14.14 -20.21
C ILE A 394 -16.62 -13.47 -20.02
N ARG A 395 -17.46 -13.41 -21.06
CA ARG A 395 -18.79 -12.81 -21.03
C ARG A 395 -19.78 -13.64 -20.21
N GLN A 396 -19.78 -14.96 -20.37
CA GLN A 396 -20.67 -15.89 -19.67
C GLN A 396 -20.27 -16.13 -18.21
N ASN A 397 -18.97 -16.05 -17.88
CA ASN A 397 -18.43 -16.40 -16.56
C ASN A 397 -17.70 -15.23 -15.89
N ARG A 398 -18.25 -14.01 -16.01
CA ARG A 398 -17.64 -12.74 -15.54
C ARG A 398 -17.04 -12.84 -14.14
N GLU A 399 -17.75 -13.42 -13.18
CA GLU A 399 -17.26 -13.56 -11.80
C GLU A 399 -16.18 -14.62 -11.61
N LEU A 400 -16.15 -15.70 -12.41
CA LEU A 400 -15.06 -16.68 -12.33
C LEU A 400 -13.76 -16.07 -12.87
N VAL A 401 -13.81 -15.34 -13.99
CA VAL A 401 -12.60 -14.73 -14.58
C VAL A 401 -12.03 -13.55 -13.78
N ARG A 402 -12.83 -12.93 -12.90
CA ARG A 402 -12.37 -11.90 -11.95
C ARG A 402 -11.54 -12.45 -10.78
N ILE A 403 -11.56 -13.76 -10.52
CA ILE A 403 -10.81 -14.41 -9.42
C ILE A 403 -9.51 -15.03 -9.96
N PRO A 404 -8.30 -14.60 -9.52
CA PRO A 404 -7.02 -14.98 -10.12
C PRO A 404 -6.76 -16.48 -10.29
N ILE A 405 -7.05 -17.31 -9.28
CA ILE A 405 -6.83 -18.76 -9.39
C ILE A 405 -7.84 -19.45 -10.32
N LEU A 406 -9.06 -18.93 -10.42
CA LEU A 406 -10.08 -19.46 -11.34
C LEU A 406 -9.74 -19.05 -12.78
N LEU A 407 -9.26 -17.82 -12.98
CA LEU A 407 -8.69 -17.35 -14.24
C LEU A 407 -7.48 -18.18 -14.68
N GLN A 408 -6.64 -18.65 -13.74
CA GLN A 408 -5.54 -19.59 -14.03
C GLN A 408 -6.05 -20.96 -14.48
N MET A 409 -7.09 -21.50 -13.85
CA MET A 409 -7.73 -22.77 -14.24
C MET A 409 -8.35 -22.67 -15.64
N ILE A 410 -9.14 -21.62 -15.89
CA ILE A 410 -9.74 -21.31 -17.19
C ILE A 410 -8.65 -21.14 -18.26
N SER A 411 -7.59 -20.38 -17.97
CA SER A 411 -6.45 -20.20 -18.88
C SER A 411 -5.71 -21.51 -19.19
N SER A 412 -5.69 -22.46 -18.25
CA SER A 412 -5.09 -23.78 -18.46
C SER A 412 -5.94 -24.63 -19.41
N LEU A 413 -7.24 -24.77 -19.11
CA LEU A 413 -8.19 -25.51 -19.96
C LEU A 413 -8.26 -24.94 -21.39
N LEU A 414 -8.22 -23.61 -21.53
CA LEU A 414 -8.18 -22.88 -22.80
C LEU A 414 -6.97 -23.18 -23.70
N ALA A 415 -5.98 -23.94 -23.24
CA ALA A 415 -4.82 -24.31 -24.07
C ALA A 415 -5.14 -25.41 -25.08
N GLU A 416 -6.11 -26.28 -24.80
CA GLU A 416 -6.23 -27.61 -25.45
C GLU A 416 -7.63 -27.91 -26.00
N ASP A 417 -8.72 -27.46 -25.37
CA ASP A 417 -10.07 -27.49 -25.97
C ASP A 417 -10.90 -26.26 -25.53
N GLY A 418 -11.68 -25.73 -26.47
CA GLY A 418 -12.54 -24.55 -26.28
C GLY A 418 -14.03 -24.86 -26.16
N GLU A 419 -14.48 -26.10 -26.31
CA GLU A 419 -15.92 -26.44 -26.29
C GLU A 419 -16.42 -26.80 -24.89
N THR A 420 -15.68 -27.62 -24.15
CA THR A 420 -16.03 -28.04 -22.78
C THR A 420 -15.99 -26.93 -21.71
N LEU A 421 -15.56 -25.70 -22.06
CA LEU A 421 -15.66 -24.51 -21.18
C LEU A 421 -17.02 -23.80 -21.29
N SER A 422 -17.82 -24.11 -22.32
CA SER A 422 -19.16 -23.51 -22.52
C SER A 422 -20.22 -24.10 -21.59
N GLU A 423 -19.96 -25.22 -20.94
CA GLU A 423 -20.87 -25.93 -20.03
C GLU A 423 -20.68 -25.54 -18.56
N ILE A 424 -19.55 -24.92 -18.21
CA ILE A 424 -19.26 -24.49 -16.84
C ILE A 424 -20.22 -23.36 -16.42
N ARG A 425 -20.90 -23.55 -15.29
CA ARG A 425 -21.86 -22.59 -14.70
C ARG A 425 -21.50 -22.17 -13.28
N THR A 426 -20.73 -22.96 -12.56
CA THR A 426 -20.35 -22.71 -11.16
C THR A 426 -18.86 -22.96 -10.97
N ARG A 427 -18.31 -22.44 -9.87
CA ARG A 427 -16.93 -22.74 -9.45
C ARG A 427 -16.69 -24.24 -9.26
N SER A 428 -17.70 -25.01 -8.85
CA SER A 428 -17.59 -26.46 -8.69
C SER A 428 -17.29 -27.18 -10.00
N HIS A 429 -18.08 -26.92 -11.06
CA HIS A 429 -17.85 -27.50 -12.39
C HIS A 429 -16.47 -27.11 -12.96
N LEU A 430 -15.96 -25.91 -12.67
CA LEU A 430 -14.61 -25.50 -13.04
C LEU A 430 -13.53 -26.32 -12.31
N TYR A 431 -13.71 -26.64 -11.03
CA TYR A 431 -12.76 -27.49 -10.29
C TYR A 431 -12.82 -28.92 -10.80
N GLU A 432 -14.00 -29.47 -11.01
CA GLU A 432 -14.21 -30.81 -11.54
C GLU A 432 -13.55 -30.97 -12.91
N ARG A 433 -13.90 -30.13 -13.89
CA ARG A 433 -13.31 -30.21 -15.23
C ARG A 433 -11.81 -29.94 -15.23
N PHE A 434 -11.29 -29.06 -14.37
CA PHE A 434 -9.85 -28.83 -14.23
C PHE A 434 -9.11 -30.02 -13.61
N ILE A 435 -9.64 -30.63 -12.55
CA ILE A 435 -9.06 -31.82 -11.92
C ILE A 435 -9.09 -33.02 -12.87
N ASP A 436 -10.21 -33.25 -13.56
CA ASP A 436 -10.31 -34.36 -14.51
C ASP A 436 -9.38 -34.15 -15.71
N HIS A 437 -9.30 -32.94 -16.27
CA HIS A 437 -8.31 -32.60 -17.30
C HIS A 437 -6.85 -32.87 -16.83
N LEU A 438 -6.51 -32.57 -15.57
CA LEU A 438 -5.17 -32.89 -15.03
C LEU A 438 -4.92 -34.42 -15.01
N PHE A 439 -5.88 -35.21 -14.52
CA PHE A 439 -5.77 -36.67 -14.45
C PHE A 439 -5.91 -37.36 -15.81
N GLU A 440 -6.57 -36.74 -16.79
CA GLU A 440 -6.66 -37.21 -18.18
C GLU A 440 -5.29 -37.18 -18.87
N HIS A 441 -4.54 -36.09 -18.71
CA HIS A 441 -3.23 -35.88 -19.34
C HIS A 441 -2.07 -36.57 -18.58
N GLU A 442 -2.35 -37.22 -17.45
CA GLU A 442 -1.40 -38.03 -16.69
C GLU A 442 -1.06 -39.37 -17.39
N LYS A 443 -1.91 -39.82 -18.33
CA LYS A 443 -1.92 -41.18 -18.90
C LYS A 443 -0.65 -41.61 -19.66
N GLU A 444 0.27 -40.69 -19.98
CA GLU A 444 1.51 -41.02 -20.69
C GLU A 444 2.64 -41.55 -19.77
N VAL A 445 2.55 -41.36 -18.45
CA VAL A 445 3.61 -41.72 -17.48
C VAL A 445 3.48 -43.20 -17.03
N LYS A 446 4.02 -44.11 -17.86
CA LYS A 446 3.89 -45.59 -17.75
C LYS A 446 4.52 -46.28 -16.52
N THR A 447 5.03 -45.58 -15.52
CA THR A 447 5.95 -46.13 -14.50
C THR A 447 5.29 -46.54 -13.17
N THR A 448 3.96 -46.67 -13.12
CA THR A 448 3.20 -46.45 -11.87
C THR A 448 2.20 -47.56 -11.51
N ARG A 449 1.99 -47.82 -10.20
CA ARG A 449 1.21 -48.96 -9.68
C ARG A 449 -0.29 -48.70 -9.43
N LEU A 450 -0.74 -47.46 -9.39
CA LEU A 450 -2.12 -47.09 -9.03
C LEU A 450 -2.88 -46.50 -10.23
N SER A 451 -4.21 -46.60 -10.26
CA SER A 451 -5.04 -45.90 -11.25
C SER A 451 -5.27 -44.42 -10.87
N ALA A 452 -5.63 -43.59 -11.87
CA ALA A 452 -5.99 -42.19 -11.64
C ALA A 452 -7.24 -42.05 -10.73
N GLU A 453 -8.23 -42.92 -10.92
CA GLU A 453 -9.43 -43.01 -10.07
C GLU A 453 -9.06 -43.29 -8.61
N LYS A 454 -8.14 -44.22 -8.38
CA LYS A 454 -7.63 -44.55 -7.05
C LYS A 454 -6.89 -43.37 -6.42
N ARG A 455 -6.03 -42.66 -7.17
CA ARG A 455 -5.41 -41.40 -6.71
C ARG A 455 -6.45 -40.33 -6.37
N LYS A 456 -7.50 -40.16 -7.19
CA LYS A 456 -8.59 -39.19 -6.94
C LYS A 456 -9.33 -39.53 -5.64
N LEU A 457 -9.68 -40.79 -5.42
CA LEU A 457 -10.31 -41.28 -4.18
C LEU A 457 -9.42 -41.10 -2.94
N ASP A 458 -8.14 -41.41 -3.05
CA ASP A 458 -7.21 -41.30 -1.92
C ASP A 458 -6.97 -39.83 -1.53
N LEU A 459 -7.04 -38.90 -2.50
CA LEU A 459 -7.02 -37.45 -2.25
C LEU A 459 -8.30 -36.92 -1.62
N GLN A 460 -9.47 -37.51 -1.91
CA GLN A 460 -10.76 -37.16 -1.28
C GLN A 460 -10.70 -37.47 0.22
N LYS A 461 -10.34 -38.71 0.56
CA LYS A 461 -10.17 -39.21 1.93
C LYS A 461 -9.13 -38.43 2.71
N LEU A 462 -7.95 -38.24 2.13
CA LEU A 462 -6.88 -37.40 2.70
C LEU A 462 -7.39 -35.98 3.01
N SER A 463 -8.05 -35.33 2.05
CA SER A 463 -8.51 -33.95 2.23
C SER A 463 -9.57 -33.82 3.32
N TYR A 464 -10.50 -34.77 3.39
CA TYR A 464 -11.57 -34.82 4.39
C TYR A 464 -11.04 -35.10 5.80
N ASP A 465 -10.20 -36.12 5.99
CA ASP A 465 -9.59 -36.46 7.29
C ASP A 465 -8.72 -35.31 7.82
N LEU A 466 -8.01 -34.60 6.93
CA LEU A 466 -7.28 -33.39 7.28
C LEU A 466 -8.22 -32.27 7.74
N ILE A 467 -9.33 -31.99 7.03
CA ILE A 467 -10.31 -30.97 7.49
C ILE A 467 -10.96 -31.38 8.81
N ASP A 468 -11.31 -32.66 9.02
CA ASP A 468 -11.95 -33.02 10.28
C ASP A 468 -10.99 -32.84 11.47
N ARG A 469 -9.73 -33.25 11.31
CA ARG A 469 -8.64 -33.03 12.28
C ARG A 469 -8.19 -31.56 12.39
N GLY A 470 -8.69 -30.65 11.55
CA GLY A 470 -8.41 -29.21 11.61
C GLY A 470 -7.15 -28.74 10.87
N PHE A 471 -6.53 -29.60 10.07
CA PHE A 471 -5.47 -29.24 9.14
C PHE A 471 -6.06 -28.60 7.88
N LEU A 472 -5.97 -27.27 7.78
CA LEU A 472 -6.48 -26.50 6.64
C LEU A 472 -5.31 -25.90 5.86
N GLY A 473 -5.27 -26.15 4.56
CA GLY A 473 -4.25 -25.67 3.63
C GLY A 473 -2.84 -26.24 3.80
N SER A 474 -2.51 -26.83 4.95
CA SER A 474 -1.19 -27.40 5.24
C SER A 474 -1.25 -28.50 6.30
N PHE A 475 -0.36 -29.49 6.21
CA PHE A 475 -0.27 -30.60 7.16
C PHE A 475 1.19 -31.05 7.40
N PRO A 476 1.51 -31.71 8.52
CA PRO A 476 2.84 -32.26 8.78
C PRO A 476 3.27 -33.27 7.71
N GLU A 477 4.58 -33.37 7.44
CA GLU A 477 5.12 -34.40 6.54
C GLU A 477 4.85 -35.83 7.05
N LYS A 478 4.77 -36.01 8.38
CA LYS A 478 4.38 -37.26 9.03
C LYS A 478 3.06 -37.08 9.78
N VAL A 479 1.97 -37.53 9.16
CA VAL A 479 0.64 -37.66 9.78
C VAL A 479 0.35 -39.15 9.98
N VAL A 480 -0.06 -39.54 11.19
CA VAL A 480 -0.53 -40.90 11.46
C VAL A 480 -1.98 -41.00 10.99
N TYR A 481 -2.18 -41.51 9.79
CA TYR A 481 -3.50 -41.92 9.32
C TYR A 481 -3.99 -43.10 10.16
N LYS A 482 -5.25 -43.04 10.56
CA LYS A 482 -5.97 -44.14 11.21
C LYS A 482 -7.25 -44.36 10.43
N HIS A 483 -7.69 -45.62 10.42
CA HIS A 483 -8.62 -46.17 9.44
C HIS A 483 -7.94 -46.33 8.07
N GLU A 484 -8.43 -47.29 7.28
CA GLU A 484 -7.62 -47.97 6.26
C GLU A 484 -7.44 -47.13 4.99
N VAL A 485 -6.33 -47.39 4.26
CA VAL A 485 -5.83 -46.73 3.03
C VAL A 485 -4.88 -45.54 3.29
N LEU A 486 -3.79 -45.49 2.49
CA LEU A 486 -2.60 -44.64 2.62
C LEU A 486 -1.66 -45.01 3.78
N GLU A 487 -0.84 -46.04 3.55
CA GLU A 487 0.42 -46.23 4.29
C GLU A 487 1.40 -45.05 4.05
N GLU A 488 2.43 -44.91 4.88
CA GLU A 488 3.39 -43.80 4.79
C GLU A 488 4.10 -43.76 3.41
N ASP A 489 4.48 -44.92 2.87
CA ASP A 489 5.04 -45.06 1.52
C ASP A 489 4.02 -44.76 0.41
N GLU A 490 2.72 -45.02 0.62
CA GLU A 490 1.66 -44.66 -0.33
C GLU A 490 1.42 -43.15 -0.35
N LEU A 491 1.46 -42.47 0.80
CA LEU A 491 1.38 -41.01 0.91
C LEU A 491 2.58 -40.33 0.24
N TYR A 492 3.81 -40.81 0.47
CA TYR A 492 4.98 -40.32 -0.24
C TYR A 492 4.85 -40.57 -1.75
N THR A 493 4.45 -41.78 -2.15
CA THR A 493 4.20 -42.13 -3.56
C THR A 493 3.13 -41.24 -4.20
N LEU A 494 2.05 -40.88 -3.50
CA LEU A 494 1.01 -39.98 -3.97
C LEU A 494 1.62 -38.59 -4.29
N LEU A 495 2.36 -38.05 -3.33
CA LEU A 495 2.85 -36.67 -3.34
C LEU A 495 4.07 -36.41 -4.24
N ASP A 496 4.89 -37.41 -4.56
CA ASP A 496 6.11 -37.24 -5.38
C ASP A 496 5.85 -37.12 -6.90
N TRP A 497 4.59 -37.06 -7.36
CA TRP A 497 4.25 -37.06 -8.78
C TRP A 497 4.13 -35.66 -9.41
N GLY A 498 4.47 -35.57 -10.71
CA GLY A 498 4.45 -34.33 -11.49
C GLY A 498 3.11 -33.60 -11.55
N ILE A 499 1.99 -34.34 -11.48
CA ILE A 499 0.63 -33.77 -11.40
C ILE A 499 0.37 -33.09 -10.05
N LEU A 500 0.76 -33.72 -8.94
CA LEU A 500 0.51 -33.20 -7.59
C LEU A 500 1.43 -32.02 -7.25
N ASN A 501 2.55 -31.85 -7.95
CA ASN A 501 3.31 -30.59 -7.93
C ASN A 501 2.51 -29.36 -8.43
N ARG A 502 1.32 -29.52 -9.06
CA ARG A 502 0.37 -28.43 -9.36
C ARG A 502 -0.65 -28.16 -8.25
N ILE A 503 -0.88 -29.11 -7.34
CA ILE A 503 -1.90 -29.06 -6.26
C ILE A 503 -1.25 -28.83 -4.89
N PHE A 504 -0.05 -29.37 -4.69
CA PHE A 504 0.73 -29.35 -3.46
C PHE A 504 2.12 -28.72 -3.66
N GLU A 505 2.74 -28.37 -2.54
CA GLU A 505 4.10 -27.84 -2.43
C GLU A 505 4.75 -28.38 -1.15
N ARG A 506 5.85 -29.13 -1.28
CA ARG A 506 6.60 -29.61 -0.10
C ARG A 506 7.52 -28.52 0.44
N THR A 507 7.46 -28.33 1.75
CA THR A 507 8.40 -27.51 2.53
C THR A 507 9.29 -28.42 3.41
N THR A 508 10.27 -27.86 4.10
CA THR A 508 11.25 -28.64 4.90
C THR A 508 10.69 -29.27 6.21
N ASN A 509 9.37 -29.43 6.35
CA ASN A 509 8.68 -30.03 7.51
C ASN A 509 7.19 -30.35 7.25
N GLN A 510 6.58 -29.74 6.23
CA GLN A 510 5.13 -29.74 6.00
C GLN A 510 4.82 -29.79 4.50
N ILE A 511 3.64 -30.32 4.19
CA ILE A 511 3.06 -30.33 2.84
C ILE A 511 1.96 -29.26 2.83
N ASP A 512 2.14 -28.24 1.99
CA ASP A 512 1.13 -27.19 1.74
C ASP A 512 0.29 -27.61 0.53
N PHE A 513 -1.03 -27.41 0.57
CA PHE A 513 -1.83 -27.26 -0.64
C PHE A 513 -1.49 -25.89 -1.25
N ARG A 514 -1.17 -25.82 -2.55
CA ARG A 514 -0.88 -24.55 -3.24
C ARG A 514 -2.04 -23.56 -3.15
N HIS A 515 -3.27 -24.07 -3.02
CA HIS A 515 -4.41 -23.28 -2.60
C HIS A 515 -5.42 -24.16 -1.84
N GLN A 516 -5.87 -23.69 -0.67
CA GLN A 516 -6.76 -24.42 0.23
C GLN A 516 -8.03 -24.95 -0.44
N SER A 517 -8.59 -24.25 -1.42
CA SER A 517 -9.82 -24.69 -2.08
C SER A 517 -9.69 -25.96 -2.94
N PHE A 518 -8.48 -26.45 -3.21
CA PHE A 518 -8.31 -27.82 -3.69
C PHE A 518 -8.68 -28.86 -2.61
N GLN A 519 -8.24 -28.64 -1.37
CA GLN A 519 -8.63 -29.45 -0.22
C GLN A 519 -10.13 -29.37 0.03
N GLU A 520 -10.71 -28.16 0.01
CA GLU A 520 -12.16 -27.95 0.21
C GLU A 520 -12.99 -28.65 -0.89
N TYR A 521 -12.52 -28.64 -2.14
CA TYR A 521 -13.13 -29.41 -3.24
C TYR A 521 -13.02 -30.93 -3.03
N PHE A 522 -11.82 -31.47 -2.80
CA PHE A 522 -11.66 -32.92 -2.61
C PHE A 522 -12.40 -33.43 -1.37
N ALA A 523 -12.41 -32.65 -0.29
CA ALA A 523 -13.18 -32.97 0.91
C ALA A 523 -14.69 -32.86 0.69
N SER A 524 -15.19 -32.03 -0.24
CA SER A 524 -16.62 -31.97 -0.58
C SER A 524 -17.15 -33.27 -1.22
N LEU A 525 -16.27 -34.00 -1.93
CA LEU A 525 -16.61 -35.28 -2.55
C LEU A 525 -16.74 -36.40 -1.50
N GLU A 526 -15.79 -36.51 -0.56
CA GLU A 526 -15.91 -37.45 0.56
C GLU A 526 -17.06 -37.05 1.52
N LEU A 527 -17.29 -35.74 1.71
CA LEU A 527 -18.40 -35.21 2.52
C LEU A 527 -19.76 -35.68 1.96
N LYS A 528 -19.92 -35.70 0.62
CA LYS A 528 -21.12 -36.24 -0.04
C LYS A 528 -21.43 -37.64 0.43
N ASP A 529 -20.45 -38.53 0.37
CA ASP A 529 -20.62 -39.96 0.65
C ASP A 529 -20.76 -40.26 2.16
N ASN A 530 -20.43 -39.29 3.03
CA ASN A 530 -20.67 -39.36 4.47
C ASN A 530 -22.02 -38.76 4.91
N ILE A 531 -22.52 -37.70 4.24
CA ILE A 531 -23.81 -37.07 4.61
C ILE A 531 -25.00 -37.56 3.79
N PHE A 532 -24.80 -38.30 2.69
CA PHE A 532 -25.87 -38.96 1.94
C PHE A 532 -25.76 -40.48 2.00
N SER A 533 -26.89 -41.15 2.25
CA SER A 533 -27.01 -42.60 2.11
C SER A 533 -26.98 -43.02 0.63
N GLY A 534 -26.70 -44.29 0.36
CA GLY A 534 -26.67 -44.84 -1.00
C GLY A 534 -27.99 -44.81 -1.78
N ASP A 535 -29.11 -44.41 -1.15
CA ASP A 535 -30.39 -44.11 -1.80
C ASP A 535 -30.68 -42.59 -1.92
N GLY A 536 -29.66 -41.74 -1.72
CA GLY A 536 -29.71 -40.29 -1.95
C GLY A 536 -30.39 -39.47 -0.85
N LYS A 537 -30.52 -39.99 0.37
CA LYS A 537 -31.15 -39.27 1.50
C LYS A 537 -30.10 -38.71 2.44
N LEU A 538 -30.39 -37.56 3.04
CA LEU A 538 -29.49 -36.92 3.99
C LEU A 538 -29.45 -37.68 5.33
N ILE A 539 -28.25 -37.90 5.85
CA ILE A 539 -27.96 -38.50 7.15
C ILE A 539 -27.88 -37.36 8.18
N GLU A 540 -28.98 -37.11 8.89
CA GLU A 540 -29.18 -35.96 9.79
C GLU A 540 -28.04 -35.74 10.80
N GLU A 541 -27.52 -36.82 11.39
CA GLU A 541 -26.51 -36.77 12.45
C GLU A 541 -25.14 -36.33 11.94
N GLU A 542 -24.67 -36.91 10.83
CA GLU A 542 -23.43 -36.50 10.18
C GLU A 542 -23.58 -35.12 9.53
N PHE A 543 -24.71 -34.81 8.88
CA PHE A 543 -24.97 -33.45 8.37
C PHE A 543 -24.84 -32.39 9.48
N ARG A 544 -25.47 -32.60 10.65
CA ARG A 544 -25.43 -31.65 11.76
C ARG A 544 -24.02 -31.50 12.33
N ARG A 545 -23.30 -32.62 12.56
CA ARG A 545 -21.90 -32.63 13.00
C ARG A 545 -20.99 -31.76 12.12
N HIS A 546 -21.25 -31.73 10.82
CA HIS A 546 -20.50 -30.93 9.87
C HIS A 546 -20.96 -29.46 9.86
N LEU A 547 -22.27 -29.19 9.90
CA LEU A 547 -22.82 -27.83 9.89
C LEU A 547 -22.47 -27.02 11.15
N GLU A 548 -22.31 -27.67 12.31
CA GLU A 548 -21.88 -27.03 13.56
C GLU A 548 -20.45 -26.43 13.50
N HIS A 549 -19.68 -26.69 12.44
CA HIS A 549 -18.28 -26.26 12.31
C HIS A 549 -17.99 -25.54 10.99
N ARG A 550 -17.84 -24.21 11.05
CA ARG A 550 -17.57 -23.31 9.89
C ARG A 550 -16.38 -23.70 9.00
N LYS A 551 -15.51 -24.61 9.45
CA LYS A 551 -14.43 -25.23 8.64
C LYS A 551 -14.97 -25.93 7.38
N TRP A 552 -16.25 -26.32 7.36
CA TRP A 552 -16.90 -27.00 6.25
C TRP A 552 -17.68 -26.08 5.29
N ASP A 553 -17.84 -24.79 5.57
CA ASP A 553 -18.66 -23.84 4.76
C ASP A 553 -18.34 -23.90 3.25
N GLN A 554 -17.05 -23.92 2.90
CA GLN A 554 -16.62 -23.99 1.50
C GLN A 554 -16.80 -25.38 0.90
N SER A 555 -16.60 -26.45 1.67
CA SER A 555 -16.86 -27.83 1.22
C SER A 555 -18.36 -28.03 0.95
N PHE A 556 -19.24 -27.44 1.76
CA PHE A 556 -20.68 -27.40 1.51
C PHE A 556 -21.02 -26.60 0.24
N LEU A 557 -20.46 -25.40 0.05
CA LEU A 557 -20.67 -24.64 -1.19
C LEU A 557 -20.22 -25.42 -2.43
N PHE A 558 -19.03 -26.03 -2.38
CA PHE A 558 -18.57 -26.94 -3.44
C PHE A 558 -19.57 -28.08 -3.68
N LEU A 559 -20.00 -28.76 -2.61
CA LEU A 559 -20.93 -29.89 -2.66
C LEU A 559 -22.28 -29.53 -3.28
N VAL A 560 -22.93 -28.44 -2.85
CA VAL A 560 -24.23 -28.00 -3.41
C VAL A 560 -24.10 -27.68 -4.90
N GLY A 561 -22.92 -27.23 -5.35
CA GLY A 561 -22.60 -27.03 -6.77
C GLY A 561 -22.09 -28.25 -7.54
N LEU A 562 -21.98 -29.44 -6.91
CA LEU A 562 -21.63 -30.75 -7.52
C LEU A 562 -22.78 -31.77 -7.43
N LEU A 563 -23.81 -31.48 -6.63
CA LEU A 563 -25.03 -32.28 -6.53
C LEU A 563 -25.97 -31.98 -7.70
N ASP A 564 -26.85 -32.94 -8.01
CA ASP A 564 -27.96 -32.68 -8.93
C ASP A 564 -28.97 -31.72 -8.31
N GLN A 565 -29.80 -31.09 -9.15
CA GLN A 565 -30.72 -30.03 -8.71
C GLN A 565 -31.71 -30.47 -7.59
N ARG A 566 -32.02 -31.76 -7.46
CA ARG A 566 -32.84 -32.26 -6.35
C ARG A 566 -32.00 -32.34 -5.08
N CYS A 567 -30.85 -33.02 -5.12
CA CYS A 567 -30.01 -33.17 -3.94
C CYS A 567 -29.46 -31.82 -3.43
N SER A 568 -29.10 -30.89 -4.33
CA SER A 568 -28.75 -29.50 -3.98
C SER A 568 -29.92 -28.78 -3.30
N LYS A 569 -31.14 -28.93 -3.83
CA LYS A 569 -32.34 -28.32 -3.23
C LYS A 569 -32.62 -28.88 -1.84
N ASP A 570 -32.65 -30.20 -1.69
CA ASP A 570 -32.97 -30.87 -0.43
C ASP A 570 -31.92 -30.49 0.65
N LEU A 571 -30.64 -30.33 0.27
CA LEU A 571 -29.57 -29.83 1.14
C LEU A 571 -29.71 -28.33 1.49
N ILE A 572 -30.02 -27.44 0.53
CA ILE A 572 -30.25 -26.00 0.80
C ILE A 572 -31.43 -25.79 1.76
N TRP A 573 -32.55 -26.49 1.53
CA TRP A 573 -33.70 -26.43 2.42
C TRP A 573 -33.34 -26.91 3.82
N LYS A 574 -32.52 -27.97 3.93
CA LYS A 574 -32.08 -28.45 5.23
C LYS A 574 -31.08 -27.52 5.94
N ILE A 575 -30.23 -26.82 5.21
CA ILE A 575 -29.38 -25.74 5.77
C ILE A 575 -30.25 -24.58 6.30
N THR A 576 -31.36 -24.26 5.63
CA THR A 576 -32.27 -23.16 6.01
C THR A 576 -32.89 -23.35 7.39
N GLU A 577 -33.10 -24.60 7.85
CA GLU A 577 -33.56 -24.90 9.21
C GLU A 577 -32.58 -24.43 10.32
N TYR A 578 -31.31 -24.15 9.97
CA TYR A 578 -30.23 -23.83 10.92
C TYR A 578 -29.52 -22.48 10.65
N ASP A 579 -29.27 -22.12 9.39
CA ASP A 579 -28.62 -20.85 8.98
C ASP A 579 -29.19 -20.33 7.64
N LEU A 580 -30.19 -19.44 7.75
CA LEU A 580 -30.84 -18.72 6.63
C LEU A 580 -29.85 -17.87 5.80
N PHE A 581 -28.77 -17.37 6.39
CA PHE A 581 -27.78 -16.59 5.66
C PHE A 581 -26.87 -17.51 4.82
N PHE A 582 -26.53 -18.69 5.37
CA PHE A 582 -25.76 -19.68 4.63
C PHE A 582 -26.56 -20.38 3.53
N SER A 583 -27.87 -20.62 3.71
CA SER A 583 -28.70 -21.14 2.61
C SER A 583 -28.83 -20.15 1.45
N GLY A 584 -28.97 -18.85 1.71
CA GLY A 584 -28.91 -17.79 0.70
C GLY A 584 -27.60 -17.77 -0.11
N LEU A 585 -26.46 -17.98 0.56
CA LEU A 585 -25.16 -18.12 -0.11
C LEU A 585 -25.08 -19.38 -0.99
N CYS A 586 -25.67 -20.50 -0.56
CA CYS A 586 -25.76 -21.73 -1.36
C CYS A 586 -26.68 -21.57 -2.58
N ILE A 587 -27.78 -20.81 -2.49
CA ILE A 587 -28.61 -20.45 -3.65
C ILE A 587 -27.79 -19.65 -4.66
N SER A 588 -27.14 -18.58 -4.22
CA SER A 588 -26.30 -17.72 -5.06
C SER A 588 -25.18 -18.50 -5.77
N TYR A 589 -24.53 -19.45 -5.08
CA TYR A 589 -23.45 -20.26 -5.65
C TYR A 589 -23.93 -21.25 -6.75
N CYS A 590 -25.21 -21.62 -6.76
CA CYS A 590 -25.76 -22.66 -7.62
C CYS A 590 -26.74 -22.17 -8.70
N ALA A 591 -27.37 -21.00 -8.51
CA ALA A 591 -28.06 -20.18 -9.51
C ALA A 591 -28.89 -20.93 -10.59
N SER A 592 -29.61 -21.99 -10.20
CA SER A 592 -30.30 -22.89 -11.13
C SER A 592 -31.77 -23.09 -10.75
N ASP A 593 -32.65 -22.42 -11.50
CA ASP A 593 -34.10 -22.31 -11.28
C ASP A 593 -34.49 -21.57 -9.98
N PRO A 594 -34.41 -20.23 -9.96
CA PRO A 594 -34.80 -19.40 -8.82
C PRO A 594 -36.27 -19.58 -8.38
N GLN A 595 -37.15 -19.98 -9.30
CA GLN A 595 -38.56 -20.24 -9.00
C GLN A 595 -38.74 -21.35 -7.95
N LYS A 596 -37.83 -22.33 -7.89
CA LYS A 596 -37.83 -23.41 -6.88
C LYS A 596 -37.47 -22.96 -5.46
N PHE A 597 -36.96 -21.74 -5.28
CA PHE A 597 -36.57 -21.15 -4.00
C PHE A 597 -37.43 -19.93 -3.62
N ALA A 598 -38.57 -19.72 -4.28
CA ALA A 598 -39.50 -18.61 -4.07
C ALA A 598 -39.62 -18.13 -2.61
N ASN A 599 -40.20 -18.95 -1.73
CA ASN A 599 -40.46 -18.57 -0.33
C ASN A 599 -39.18 -18.16 0.44
N LEU A 600 -38.04 -18.75 0.09
CA LEU A 600 -36.74 -18.48 0.72
C LEU A 600 -36.12 -17.18 0.19
N ILE A 601 -36.40 -16.81 -1.06
CA ILE A 601 -36.12 -15.48 -1.60
C ILE A 601 -37.01 -14.43 -0.92
N GLU A 602 -38.30 -14.71 -0.73
CA GLU A 602 -39.18 -13.84 0.05
C GLU A 602 -38.65 -13.65 1.48
N GLU A 603 -38.28 -14.72 2.21
CA GLU A 603 -37.70 -14.63 3.56
C GLU A 603 -36.39 -13.81 3.62
N LEU A 604 -35.57 -13.84 2.57
CA LEU A 604 -34.38 -12.99 2.44
C LEU A 604 -34.73 -11.52 2.15
N LEU A 605 -35.74 -11.25 1.33
CA LEU A 605 -36.26 -9.89 1.09
C LEU A 605 -36.87 -9.32 2.38
N ASP A 606 -37.71 -10.10 3.06
CA ASP A 606 -38.34 -9.81 4.36
C ASP A 606 -37.30 -9.58 5.48
N SER A 607 -36.09 -10.13 5.33
CA SER A 607 -34.94 -9.91 6.21
C SER A 607 -34.21 -8.60 5.88
N ALA A 608 -33.94 -8.35 4.59
CA ALA A 608 -33.32 -7.12 4.11
C ALA A 608 -34.12 -5.87 4.54
N GLU A 609 -35.44 -5.90 4.38
CA GLU A 609 -36.37 -4.83 4.74
C GLU A 609 -36.43 -4.54 6.25
N LYS A 610 -36.13 -5.54 7.08
CA LYS A 610 -36.06 -5.39 8.56
C LYS A 610 -34.68 -4.87 9.03
N GLY A 611 -33.93 -4.23 8.16
CA GLY A 611 -32.63 -3.62 8.46
C GLY A 611 -31.46 -4.60 8.57
N PHE A 612 -31.60 -5.83 8.08
CA PHE A 612 -30.47 -6.76 7.95
C PHE A 612 -29.74 -6.51 6.63
N TYR A 613 -29.18 -5.31 6.45
CA TYR A 613 -28.62 -4.80 5.18
C TYR A 613 -27.59 -5.73 4.50
N ARG A 614 -26.96 -6.67 5.23
CA ARG A 614 -26.08 -7.71 4.67
C ARG A 614 -26.79 -8.68 3.73
N THR A 615 -28.11 -8.75 3.76
CA THR A 615 -28.87 -9.61 2.85
C THR A 615 -28.84 -9.05 1.42
N PHE A 616 -28.59 -7.75 1.22
CA PHE A 616 -28.38 -7.18 -0.11
C PHE A 616 -27.12 -7.75 -0.81
N ASP A 617 -26.04 -8.08 -0.08
CA ASP A 617 -24.85 -8.79 -0.61
C ASP A 617 -25.14 -10.24 -1.09
N ILE A 618 -26.26 -10.83 -0.65
CA ILE A 618 -26.74 -12.14 -1.10
C ILE A 618 -27.71 -11.96 -2.27
N LEU A 619 -28.72 -11.10 -2.09
CA LEU A 619 -29.74 -10.80 -3.10
C LEU A 619 -29.11 -10.30 -4.41
N SER A 620 -28.06 -9.47 -4.34
CA SER A 620 -27.34 -8.97 -5.51
C SER A 620 -26.63 -10.05 -6.34
N LYS A 621 -26.42 -11.24 -5.75
CA LYS A 621 -25.79 -12.40 -6.36
C LYS A 621 -26.79 -13.52 -6.66
N ILE A 622 -28.10 -13.23 -6.65
CA ILE A 622 -29.18 -14.13 -7.06
C ILE A 622 -29.90 -13.49 -8.24
N GLY A 623 -29.73 -14.06 -9.44
CA GLY A 623 -30.38 -13.59 -10.67
C GLY A 623 -31.86 -13.97 -10.74
N ASP A 624 -32.68 -13.43 -9.83
CA ASP A 624 -34.13 -13.59 -9.80
C ASP A 624 -34.83 -12.26 -10.13
N GLU A 625 -35.82 -12.30 -11.01
CA GLU A 625 -36.54 -11.10 -11.45
C GLU A 625 -37.29 -10.41 -10.32
N ARG A 626 -37.82 -11.16 -9.35
CA ARG A 626 -38.54 -10.62 -8.19
C ARG A 626 -37.63 -9.83 -7.26
N ILE A 627 -36.35 -10.19 -7.21
CA ILE A 627 -35.34 -9.42 -6.49
C ILE A 627 -35.13 -8.09 -7.22
N VAL A 628 -34.96 -8.10 -8.54
CA VAL A 628 -34.85 -6.85 -9.34
C VAL A 628 -36.08 -5.95 -9.15
N ASP A 629 -37.29 -6.52 -9.23
CA ASP A 629 -38.55 -5.79 -9.04
C ASP A 629 -38.68 -5.21 -7.62
N ARG A 630 -38.36 -5.99 -6.57
CA ARG A 630 -38.46 -5.55 -5.17
C ARG A 630 -37.38 -4.53 -4.80
N LEU A 631 -36.15 -4.69 -5.31
CA LEU A 631 -35.08 -3.70 -5.18
C LEU A 631 -35.44 -2.40 -5.90
N LEU A 632 -36.03 -2.45 -7.10
CA LEU A 632 -36.52 -1.28 -7.81
C LEU A 632 -37.64 -0.58 -7.03
N GLN A 633 -38.60 -1.33 -6.49
CA GLN A 633 -39.66 -0.78 -5.65
C GLN A 633 -39.07 -0.08 -4.41
N TRP A 634 -38.17 -0.73 -3.68
CA TRP A 634 -37.51 -0.12 -2.52
C TRP A 634 -36.72 1.13 -2.89
N LEU A 635 -36.02 1.13 -4.01
CA LEU A 635 -35.26 2.28 -4.51
C LEU A 635 -36.16 3.50 -4.78
N SER A 636 -37.42 3.31 -5.18
CA SER A 636 -38.38 4.40 -5.45
C SER A 636 -39.33 4.73 -4.30
N GLU A 637 -39.66 3.77 -3.42
CA GLU A 637 -40.75 3.90 -2.43
C GLU A 637 -40.30 3.85 -0.96
N SER A 638 -39.08 3.41 -0.64
CA SER A 638 -38.67 3.22 0.76
C SER A 638 -38.30 4.53 1.46
N GLU A 639 -38.87 4.79 2.64
CA GLU A 639 -38.50 5.93 3.48
C GLU A 639 -37.06 5.81 4.03
N ASP A 640 -36.58 4.60 4.32
CA ASP A 640 -35.21 4.32 4.81
C ASP A 640 -34.18 4.55 3.68
N GLU A 641 -33.33 5.56 3.85
CA GLU A 641 -32.31 5.96 2.88
C GLU A 641 -31.15 4.95 2.75
N ILE A 642 -30.94 4.10 3.76
CA ILE A 642 -30.03 2.97 3.70
C ILE A 642 -30.66 1.88 2.81
N ILE A 643 -31.95 1.58 2.94
CA ILE A 643 -32.64 0.63 2.05
C ILE A 643 -32.54 1.10 0.59
N ARG A 644 -32.79 2.37 0.29
CA ARG A 644 -32.61 2.92 -1.08
C ARG A 644 -31.16 2.81 -1.57
N ARG A 645 -30.18 3.13 -0.73
CA ARG A 645 -28.74 3.05 -1.06
C ARG A 645 -28.27 1.62 -1.35
N GLU A 646 -28.66 0.65 -0.53
CA GLU A 646 -28.28 -0.75 -0.70
C GLU A 646 -29.02 -1.38 -1.90
N ALA A 647 -30.26 -0.94 -2.18
CA ALA A 647 -30.99 -1.34 -3.37
C ALA A 647 -30.31 -0.87 -4.66
N ALA A 648 -29.86 0.39 -4.73
CA ALA A 648 -29.08 0.89 -5.86
C ALA A 648 -27.79 0.09 -6.10
N TYR A 649 -27.04 -0.21 -5.03
CA TYR A 649 -25.84 -1.05 -5.10
C TYR A 649 -26.15 -2.47 -5.59
N ALA A 650 -27.19 -3.11 -5.04
CA ALA A 650 -27.55 -4.47 -5.40
C ALA A 650 -28.00 -4.59 -6.87
N LEU A 651 -28.77 -3.64 -7.37
CA LEU A 651 -29.16 -3.57 -8.79
C LEU A 651 -27.93 -3.41 -9.72
N GLY A 652 -26.94 -2.60 -9.32
CA GLY A 652 -25.67 -2.43 -10.04
C GLY A 652 -24.81 -3.69 -10.11
N GLU A 653 -24.80 -4.50 -9.05
CA GLU A 653 -24.09 -5.79 -9.03
C GLU A 653 -24.84 -6.91 -9.79
N ILE A 654 -26.19 -6.93 -9.77
CA ILE A 654 -26.98 -7.86 -10.60
C ILE A 654 -26.74 -7.58 -12.09
N GLY A 655 -26.58 -6.30 -12.47
CA GLY A 655 -26.30 -5.91 -13.85
C GLY A 655 -27.51 -5.92 -14.78
N ASP A 656 -28.73 -5.99 -14.26
CA ASP A 656 -29.95 -6.08 -15.06
C ASP A 656 -30.25 -4.77 -15.80
N SER A 657 -30.42 -4.84 -17.11
CA SER A 657 -30.70 -3.68 -17.96
C SER A 657 -32.09 -3.07 -17.74
N ARG A 658 -33.01 -3.75 -17.04
CA ARG A 658 -34.26 -3.18 -16.52
C ARG A 658 -34.03 -2.15 -15.41
N ALA A 659 -32.93 -2.27 -14.67
CA ALA A 659 -32.66 -1.38 -13.54
C ALA A 659 -32.32 0.06 -13.97
N ILE A 660 -31.90 0.27 -15.22
CA ILE A 660 -31.40 1.55 -15.75
C ILE A 660 -32.37 2.70 -15.49
N ASP A 661 -33.66 2.54 -15.78
CA ASP A 661 -34.61 3.65 -15.67
C ASP A 661 -34.91 4.00 -14.19
N GLY A 662 -34.92 3.01 -13.30
CA GLY A 662 -35.05 3.24 -11.85
C GLY A 662 -33.81 3.89 -11.24
N LEU A 663 -32.62 3.42 -11.60
CA LEU A 663 -31.35 4.02 -11.18
C LEU A 663 -31.17 5.44 -11.74
N ALA A 664 -31.59 5.69 -12.99
CA ALA A 664 -31.60 7.02 -13.60
C ALA A 664 -32.53 7.99 -12.87
N ASN A 665 -33.68 7.52 -12.35
CA ASN A 665 -34.54 8.32 -11.49
C ASN A 665 -33.91 8.54 -10.09
N ALA A 666 -33.20 7.55 -9.55
CA ALA A 666 -32.49 7.66 -8.27
C ALA A 666 -31.29 8.63 -8.29
N LEU A 667 -30.82 9.05 -9.47
CA LEU A 667 -29.94 10.23 -9.61
C LEU A 667 -30.63 11.55 -9.20
N GLY A 668 -31.93 11.53 -8.87
CA GLY A 668 -32.69 12.64 -8.29
C GLY A 668 -33.07 12.46 -6.82
N ASP A 669 -32.55 11.44 -6.12
CA ASP A 669 -32.84 11.22 -4.68
C ASP A 669 -32.41 12.42 -3.82
N GLN A 670 -33.09 12.65 -2.70
CA GLN A 670 -32.72 13.70 -1.75
C GLN A 670 -31.33 13.44 -1.13
N GLU A 671 -31.00 12.17 -0.86
CA GLU A 671 -29.77 11.77 -0.17
C GLU A 671 -28.61 11.48 -1.13
N SER A 672 -27.49 12.16 -0.92
CA SER A 672 -26.35 12.14 -1.85
C SER A 672 -25.69 10.76 -1.98
N TRP A 673 -25.71 9.92 -0.94
CA TRP A 673 -25.21 8.55 -1.03
C TRP A 673 -26.12 7.61 -1.83
N VAL A 674 -27.43 7.88 -1.92
CA VAL A 674 -28.33 7.12 -2.80
C VAL A 674 -28.02 7.50 -4.25
N ARG A 675 -27.93 8.81 -4.53
CA ARG A 675 -27.53 9.31 -5.86
C ARG A 675 -26.16 8.77 -6.30
N ALA A 676 -25.18 8.73 -5.39
CA ALA A 676 -23.83 8.22 -5.69
C ALA A 676 -23.83 6.72 -6.04
N ASN A 677 -24.51 5.89 -5.24
CA ASN A 677 -24.65 4.46 -5.54
C ASN A 677 -25.43 4.23 -6.84
N ALA A 678 -26.44 5.05 -7.14
CA ALA A 678 -27.16 4.97 -8.40
C ALA A 678 -26.27 5.31 -9.61
N ALA A 679 -25.43 6.35 -9.50
CA ALA A 679 -24.45 6.68 -10.52
C ALA A 679 -23.41 5.56 -10.74
N GLU A 680 -22.87 5.01 -9.66
CA GLU A 680 -21.91 3.90 -9.76
C GLU A 680 -22.57 2.64 -10.36
N ALA A 681 -23.78 2.29 -9.94
CA ALA A 681 -24.54 1.16 -10.47
C ALA A 681 -24.78 1.27 -11.98
N LEU A 682 -25.19 2.44 -12.46
CA LEU A 682 -25.32 2.74 -13.89
C LEU A 682 -23.99 2.54 -14.64
N GLY A 683 -22.88 2.99 -14.05
CA GLY A 683 -21.53 2.76 -14.56
C GLY A 683 -21.15 1.27 -14.61
N ARG A 684 -21.51 0.46 -13.60
CA ARG A 684 -21.22 -0.99 -13.55
C ARG A 684 -22.03 -1.81 -14.57
N ILE A 685 -23.27 -1.41 -14.86
CA ILE A 685 -24.14 -2.05 -15.87
C ILE A 685 -23.62 -1.80 -17.30
N ARG A 686 -23.00 -0.64 -17.56
CA ARG A 686 -22.39 -0.25 -18.85
C ARG A 686 -23.36 -0.21 -20.04
N ASP A 687 -24.61 0.18 -19.80
CA ASP A 687 -25.64 0.41 -20.84
C ASP A 687 -25.60 1.87 -21.33
N SER A 688 -25.65 2.10 -22.65
CA SER A 688 -25.57 3.45 -23.23
C SER A 688 -26.79 4.33 -22.91
N ARG A 689 -27.93 3.76 -22.51
CA ARG A 689 -29.09 4.53 -22.01
C ARG A 689 -28.77 5.31 -20.73
N ALA A 690 -27.80 4.85 -19.94
CA ALA A 690 -27.33 5.55 -18.75
C ALA A 690 -26.59 6.87 -19.05
N ILE A 691 -26.08 7.06 -20.27
CA ILE A 691 -25.22 8.20 -20.62
C ILE A 691 -25.93 9.54 -20.39
N HIS A 692 -27.19 9.69 -20.82
CA HIS A 692 -27.90 10.97 -20.69
C HIS A 692 -28.29 11.30 -19.22
N PRO A 693 -28.84 10.36 -18.43
CA PRO A 693 -29.02 10.55 -16.98
C PRO A 693 -27.72 10.90 -16.24
N LEU A 694 -26.63 10.17 -16.49
CA LEU A 694 -25.34 10.44 -15.87
C LEU A 694 -24.78 11.81 -16.31
N ALA A 695 -24.89 12.16 -17.59
CA ALA A 695 -24.48 13.47 -18.11
C ALA A 695 -25.23 14.63 -17.43
N LYS A 696 -26.49 14.43 -17.05
CA LYS A 696 -27.25 15.39 -16.24
C LYS A 696 -26.79 15.41 -14.77
N ALA A 697 -26.42 14.26 -14.21
CA ALA A 697 -25.92 14.14 -12.84
C ALA A 697 -24.49 14.70 -12.62
N LEU A 698 -23.74 14.98 -13.68
CA LEU A 698 -22.48 15.76 -13.62
C LEU A 698 -22.69 17.14 -12.98
N MET A 699 -23.90 17.69 -13.08
CA MET A 699 -24.30 18.97 -12.48
C MET A 699 -24.62 18.91 -10.98
N ASP A 700 -24.65 17.72 -10.38
CA ASP A 700 -24.89 17.56 -8.95
C ASP A 700 -23.59 17.78 -8.15
N VAL A 701 -23.59 18.80 -7.30
CA VAL A 701 -22.43 19.20 -6.48
C VAL A 701 -21.88 18.07 -5.60
N ALA A 702 -22.71 17.09 -5.22
CA ALA A 702 -22.30 15.97 -4.37
C ALA A 702 -21.86 14.72 -5.16
N ILE A 703 -22.35 14.49 -6.39
CA ILE A 703 -22.08 13.24 -7.14
C ILE A 703 -21.46 13.41 -8.52
N GLY A 704 -21.22 14.65 -8.98
CA GLY A 704 -20.64 14.94 -10.29
C GLY A 704 -19.37 14.11 -10.62
N PRO A 705 -18.38 13.99 -9.71
CA PRO A 705 -17.21 13.14 -9.92
C PRO A 705 -17.56 11.64 -10.09
N THR A 706 -18.54 11.14 -9.34
CA THR A 706 -19.02 9.75 -9.45
C THR A 706 -19.74 9.51 -10.78
N ALA A 707 -20.54 10.47 -11.25
CA ALA A 707 -21.18 10.42 -12.55
C ALA A 707 -20.15 10.50 -13.71
N GLY A 708 -19.07 11.26 -13.54
CA GLY A 708 -17.94 11.33 -14.49
C GLY A 708 -17.20 9.99 -14.61
N GLU A 709 -16.85 9.36 -13.49
CA GLU A 709 -16.22 8.04 -13.51
C GLU A 709 -17.18 6.95 -14.04
N ALA A 710 -18.49 7.04 -13.76
CA ALA A 710 -19.49 6.14 -14.33
C ALA A 710 -19.62 6.25 -15.86
N LEU A 711 -19.52 7.45 -16.43
CA LEU A 711 -19.45 7.66 -17.89
C LEU A 711 -18.17 7.08 -18.50
N LYS A 712 -17.06 7.19 -17.78
CA LYS A 712 -15.76 6.60 -18.15
C LYS A 712 -15.74 5.07 -18.02
N GLU A 713 -16.52 4.48 -17.10
CA GLU A 713 -16.77 3.04 -17.01
C GLU A 713 -17.60 2.50 -18.20
N ILE A 714 -18.58 3.26 -18.69
CA ILE A 714 -19.30 2.99 -19.94
C ILE A 714 -18.33 3.08 -21.13
N GLY A 715 -17.48 4.11 -21.16
CA GLY A 715 -16.29 4.17 -22.01
C GLY A 715 -16.57 4.42 -23.50
N ASP A 716 -17.63 5.16 -23.82
CA ASP A 716 -18.04 5.49 -25.19
C ASP A 716 -17.39 6.81 -25.69
N PRO A 717 -16.54 6.79 -26.74
CA PRO A 717 -15.88 8.00 -27.26
C PRO A 717 -16.83 9.06 -27.83
N SER A 718 -18.10 8.73 -28.09
CA SER A 718 -19.10 9.73 -28.46
C SER A 718 -19.39 10.71 -27.33
N VAL A 719 -19.14 10.34 -26.06
CA VAL A 719 -19.27 11.24 -24.90
C VAL A 719 -18.21 12.34 -24.95
N THR A 720 -16.93 12.01 -25.17
CA THR A 720 -15.87 13.02 -25.37
C THR A 720 -16.24 13.96 -26.52
N MET A 721 -16.64 13.42 -27.67
CA MET A 721 -17.00 14.23 -28.84
C MET A 721 -18.24 15.12 -28.61
N ALA A 722 -19.23 14.65 -27.85
CA ALA A 722 -20.42 15.43 -27.51
C ALA A 722 -20.06 16.62 -26.61
N PHE A 723 -19.29 16.40 -25.54
CA PHE A 723 -18.86 17.50 -24.67
C PHE A 723 -17.88 18.46 -25.38
N MET A 724 -17.00 17.98 -26.27
CA MET A 724 -16.19 18.85 -27.14
C MET A 724 -17.04 19.76 -28.05
N GLN A 725 -18.22 19.30 -28.49
CA GLN A 725 -19.18 20.15 -29.21
C GLN A 725 -19.89 21.14 -28.28
N CYS A 726 -20.17 20.78 -27.02
CA CYS A 726 -20.74 21.68 -26.02
C CYS A 726 -19.81 22.85 -25.64
N LEU A 727 -18.49 22.71 -25.78
CA LEU A 727 -17.56 23.85 -25.67
C LEU A 727 -17.83 24.97 -26.70
N GLY A 728 -18.49 24.65 -27.81
CA GLY A 728 -18.96 25.61 -28.83
C GLY A 728 -20.40 26.12 -28.62
N HIS A 729 -21.03 25.82 -27.48
CA HIS A 729 -22.41 26.21 -27.21
C HIS A 729 -22.56 27.74 -26.96
N ARG A 730 -23.78 28.27 -27.02
CA ARG A 730 -24.06 29.72 -26.82
C ARG A 730 -24.25 30.13 -25.37
N ASP A 731 -24.45 29.16 -24.48
CA ASP A 731 -24.62 29.36 -23.04
C ASP A 731 -23.29 29.02 -22.35
N LYS A 732 -22.79 29.94 -21.53
CA LYS A 732 -21.47 29.83 -20.89
C LYS A 732 -21.41 28.76 -19.79
N GLU A 733 -22.52 28.50 -19.09
CA GLU A 733 -22.54 27.47 -18.03
C GLU A 733 -22.29 26.10 -18.68
N ILE A 734 -23.00 25.83 -19.78
CA ILE A 734 -22.84 24.62 -20.59
C ILE A 734 -21.42 24.47 -21.16
N GLN A 735 -20.70 25.56 -21.46
CA GLN A 735 -19.29 25.50 -21.84
C GLN A 735 -18.39 25.15 -20.63
N ILE A 736 -18.57 25.81 -19.49
CA ILE A 736 -17.82 25.59 -18.25
C ILE A 736 -17.98 24.13 -17.77
N ASP A 737 -19.20 23.61 -17.80
CA ASP A 737 -19.50 22.24 -17.40
C ASP A 737 -18.94 21.23 -18.39
N ALA A 738 -19.06 21.47 -19.70
CA ALA A 738 -18.40 20.64 -20.69
C ALA A 738 -16.87 20.61 -20.52
N ALA A 739 -16.24 21.72 -20.12
CA ALA A 739 -14.81 21.75 -19.82
C ALA A 739 -14.46 20.92 -18.59
N ARG A 740 -15.17 21.11 -17.46
CA ARG A 740 -15.03 20.29 -16.24
C ARG A 740 -15.13 18.79 -16.55
N VAL A 741 -16.14 18.42 -17.35
CA VAL A 741 -16.44 17.03 -17.70
C VAL A 741 -15.36 16.40 -18.58
N LEU A 742 -14.84 17.12 -19.58
CA LEU A 742 -13.69 16.66 -20.36
C LEU A 742 -12.44 16.48 -19.49
N GLY A 743 -12.25 17.35 -18.50
CA GLY A 743 -11.24 17.19 -17.44
C GLY A 743 -11.35 15.87 -16.69
N PHE A 744 -12.56 15.51 -16.22
CA PHE A 744 -12.81 14.23 -15.53
C PHE A 744 -12.75 12.99 -16.44
N ILE A 745 -13.13 13.12 -17.71
CA ILE A 745 -12.99 12.03 -18.70
C ILE A 745 -11.50 11.72 -18.95
N GLY A 746 -10.63 12.75 -18.92
CA GLY A 746 -9.18 12.60 -19.02
C GLY A 746 -8.66 12.24 -20.42
N ASP A 747 -9.49 12.43 -21.46
CA ASP A 747 -9.16 12.06 -22.85
C ASP A 747 -8.29 13.16 -23.50
N PRO A 748 -7.03 12.86 -23.89
CA PRO A 748 -6.12 13.86 -24.47
C PRO A 748 -6.62 14.49 -25.77
N SER A 749 -7.55 13.85 -26.51
CA SER A 749 -8.13 14.42 -27.72
C SER A 749 -8.93 15.72 -27.45
N SER A 750 -9.32 15.96 -26.20
CA SER A 750 -9.98 17.19 -25.76
C SER A 750 -9.02 18.38 -25.54
N ILE A 751 -7.72 18.13 -25.36
CA ILE A 751 -6.71 19.16 -25.01
C ILE A 751 -6.71 20.35 -26.00
N PRO A 752 -6.75 20.16 -27.33
CA PRO A 752 -6.76 21.30 -28.26
C PRO A 752 -8.03 22.17 -28.13
N SER A 753 -9.18 21.56 -27.82
CA SER A 753 -10.43 22.30 -27.61
C SER A 753 -10.44 23.05 -26.28
N LEU A 754 -9.83 22.50 -25.24
CA LEU A 754 -9.65 23.16 -23.94
C LEU A 754 -8.60 24.29 -24.01
N ALA A 755 -7.48 24.06 -24.72
CA ALA A 755 -6.45 25.08 -24.94
C ALA A 755 -7.01 26.32 -25.68
N ASN A 756 -7.88 26.12 -26.69
CA ASN A 756 -8.57 27.23 -27.37
C ASN A 756 -9.41 28.11 -26.41
N LEU A 757 -9.93 27.54 -25.32
CA LEU A 757 -10.73 28.28 -24.32
C LEU A 757 -9.87 29.14 -23.38
N LEU A 758 -8.54 28.95 -23.35
CA LEU A 758 -7.62 29.90 -22.72
C LEU A 758 -7.58 31.24 -23.48
N GLY A 759 -8.05 31.30 -24.72
CA GLY A 759 -8.30 32.55 -25.44
C GLY A 759 -9.64 33.23 -25.12
N HIS A 760 -10.45 32.68 -24.21
CA HIS A 760 -11.82 33.18 -24.00
C HIS A 760 -11.88 34.50 -23.23
N ARG A 761 -12.81 35.37 -23.63
CA ARG A 761 -12.96 36.72 -23.05
C ARG A 761 -13.32 36.72 -21.56
N GLU A 762 -14.06 35.71 -21.11
CA GLU A 762 -14.52 35.61 -19.72
C GLU A 762 -13.59 34.73 -18.89
N ALA A 763 -13.12 35.26 -17.76
CA ALA A 763 -12.13 34.63 -16.87
C ALA A 763 -12.59 33.27 -16.33
N GLU A 764 -13.87 33.14 -15.98
CA GLU A 764 -14.49 31.90 -15.51
C GLU A 764 -14.30 30.73 -16.49
N MET A 765 -14.33 31.03 -17.80
CA MET A 765 -14.15 30.03 -18.85
C MET A 765 -12.68 29.65 -19.05
N ARG A 766 -11.77 30.62 -18.95
CA ARG A 766 -10.33 30.37 -18.95
C ARG A 766 -9.92 29.54 -17.73
N TRP A 767 -10.52 29.82 -16.58
CA TRP A 767 -10.31 29.07 -15.33
C TRP A 767 -10.81 27.63 -15.46
N ALA A 768 -12.00 27.41 -16.03
CA ALA A 768 -12.53 26.07 -16.30
C ALA A 768 -11.62 25.28 -17.25
N ALA A 769 -11.03 25.93 -18.25
CA ALA A 769 -10.05 25.32 -19.14
C ALA A 769 -8.72 24.96 -18.43
N VAL A 770 -8.14 25.87 -17.64
CA VAL A 770 -6.94 25.58 -16.82
C VAL A 770 -7.18 24.40 -15.87
N ASN A 771 -8.33 24.37 -15.20
CA ASN A 771 -8.70 23.29 -14.28
C ASN A 771 -8.85 21.95 -15.02
N ALA A 772 -9.55 21.93 -16.17
CA ALA A 772 -9.72 20.73 -16.98
C ALA A 772 -8.38 20.19 -17.53
N LEU A 773 -7.50 21.07 -18.00
CA LEU A 773 -6.15 20.71 -18.44
C LEU A 773 -5.33 20.12 -17.27
N SER A 774 -5.41 20.71 -16.08
CA SER A 774 -4.77 20.17 -14.87
C SER A 774 -5.30 18.79 -14.45
N LEU A 775 -6.60 18.51 -14.66
CA LEU A 775 -7.20 17.20 -14.38
C LEU A 775 -6.80 16.13 -15.40
N ILE A 776 -6.63 16.50 -16.67
CA ILE A 776 -6.13 15.60 -17.73
C ILE A 776 -4.68 15.18 -17.47
N GLY A 777 -3.84 16.08 -16.95
CA GLY A 777 -2.48 15.78 -16.49
C GLY A 777 -1.50 15.30 -17.59
N HIS A 778 -1.89 15.36 -18.87
CA HIS A 778 -1.10 14.88 -20.00
C HIS A 778 0.00 15.88 -20.38
N PRO A 779 1.21 15.46 -20.81
CA PRO A 779 2.30 16.39 -21.15
C PRO A 779 1.98 17.43 -22.25
N GLU A 780 0.99 17.19 -23.10
CA GLU A 780 0.52 18.16 -24.11
C GLU A 780 -0.25 19.34 -23.50
N THR A 781 -0.61 19.28 -22.22
CA THR A 781 -1.21 20.41 -21.48
C THR A 781 -0.19 21.46 -21.04
N ILE A 782 1.10 21.13 -21.06
CA ILE A 782 2.19 21.97 -20.53
C ILE A 782 2.29 23.29 -21.29
N ASP A 783 2.34 23.26 -22.62
CA ASP A 783 2.49 24.49 -23.42
C ASP A 783 1.27 25.42 -23.28
N PRO A 784 0.00 24.96 -23.37
CA PRO A 784 -1.16 25.77 -23.03
C PRO A 784 -1.11 26.40 -21.63
N LEU A 785 -0.67 25.65 -20.61
CA LEU A 785 -0.56 26.16 -19.24
C LEU A 785 0.60 27.16 -19.07
N LEU A 786 1.71 26.98 -19.80
CA LEU A 786 2.81 27.95 -19.84
C LEU A 786 2.40 29.27 -20.50
N GLU A 787 1.53 29.25 -21.51
CA GLU A 787 0.93 30.46 -22.07
C GLU A 787 0.00 31.12 -21.05
N ALA A 788 -0.86 30.34 -20.38
CA ALA A 788 -1.81 30.83 -19.38
C ALA A 788 -1.17 31.52 -18.15
N LEU A 789 0.12 31.24 -17.82
CA LEU A 789 0.88 32.00 -16.81
C LEU A 789 0.87 33.52 -17.06
N THR A 790 0.73 33.93 -18.32
CA THR A 790 0.71 35.34 -18.73
C THR A 790 -0.64 36.03 -18.55
N ASP A 791 -1.70 35.27 -18.22
CA ASP A 791 -3.06 35.79 -18.00
C ASP A 791 -3.20 36.46 -16.63
N ASP A 792 -3.75 37.67 -16.57
CA ASP A 792 -3.88 38.39 -15.30
C ASP A 792 -4.84 37.70 -14.31
N ASP A 793 -5.93 37.08 -14.79
CA ASP A 793 -6.94 36.43 -13.94
C ASP A 793 -6.51 35.01 -13.53
N VAL A 794 -6.11 34.15 -14.48
CA VAL A 794 -5.93 32.69 -14.24
C VAL A 794 -4.47 32.21 -14.20
N GLY A 795 -3.50 33.12 -14.34
CA GLY A 795 -2.08 32.73 -14.37
C GLY A 795 -1.54 32.16 -13.04
N TRP A 796 -2.27 32.32 -11.94
CA TRP A 796 -1.96 31.63 -10.67
C TRP A 796 -2.45 30.18 -10.68
N ASP A 797 -3.69 29.92 -11.12
CA ASP A 797 -4.19 28.55 -11.33
C ASP A 797 -3.30 27.78 -12.31
N ALA A 798 -2.80 28.44 -13.36
CA ALA A 798 -1.85 27.83 -14.31
C ALA A 798 -0.50 27.47 -13.66
N ALA A 799 0.01 28.28 -12.73
CA ALA A 799 1.22 27.97 -11.97
C ALA A 799 1.02 26.76 -11.03
N TYR A 800 -0.13 26.68 -10.37
CA TYR A 800 -0.48 25.53 -9.54
C TYR A 800 -0.75 24.26 -10.36
N ALA A 801 -1.34 24.38 -11.56
CA ALA A 801 -1.53 23.26 -12.47
C ALA A 801 -0.19 22.69 -12.96
N LEU A 802 0.76 23.53 -13.37
CA LEU A 802 2.11 23.09 -13.75
C LEU A 802 2.85 22.43 -12.59
N ALA A 803 2.71 22.95 -11.36
CA ALA A 803 3.25 22.32 -10.16
C ALA A 803 2.60 20.95 -9.86
N ALA A 804 1.30 20.82 -10.02
CA ALA A 804 0.56 19.57 -9.79
C ALA A 804 0.85 18.50 -10.86
N ILE A 805 1.13 18.90 -12.10
CA ILE A 805 1.57 18.00 -13.18
C ILE A 805 3.01 17.54 -12.98
N GLY A 806 3.90 18.42 -12.47
CA GLY A 806 5.26 18.06 -12.07
C GLY A 806 6.22 17.69 -13.22
N ASP A 807 5.84 17.89 -14.49
CA ASP A 807 6.66 17.48 -15.62
C ASP A 807 7.85 18.45 -15.84
N SER A 808 9.05 17.91 -15.63
CA SER A 808 10.37 18.52 -15.88
C SER A 808 10.54 19.19 -17.27
N LYS A 809 9.66 18.97 -18.25
CA LYS A 809 9.64 19.74 -19.52
C LYS A 809 9.28 21.22 -19.33
N ALA A 810 8.48 21.59 -18.33
CA ALA A 810 8.11 22.99 -18.09
C ALA A 810 9.30 23.84 -17.61
N VAL A 811 10.24 23.22 -16.89
CA VAL A 811 11.33 23.88 -16.13
C VAL A 811 12.20 24.82 -16.99
N PRO A 812 12.70 24.46 -18.19
CA PRO A 812 13.51 25.38 -18.99
C PRO A 812 12.76 26.64 -19.42
N ARG A 813 11.46 26.52 -19.73
CA ARG A 813 10.63 27.66 -20.14
C ARG A 813 10.28 28.54 -18.95
N LEU A 814 9.95 27.95 -17.80
CA LEU A 814 9.74 28.66 -16.54
C LEU A 814 10.98 29.44 -16.08
N ILE A 815 12.20 28.89 -16.28
CA ILE A 815 13.47 29.59 -16.02
C ILE A 815 13.63 30.82 -16.93
N GLU A 816 13.17 30.77 -18.18
CA GLU A 816 13.11 31.95 -19.06
C GLU A 816 12.03 32.95 -18.58
N THR A 817 10.87 32.46 -18.11
CA THR A 817 9.78 33.28 -17.57
C THR A 817 10.20 34.07 -16.32
N LEU A 818 11.16 33.57 -15.53
CA LEU A 818 11.79 34.34 -14.45
C LEU A 818 12.49 35.64 -14.91
N THR A 819 12.81 35.82 -16.20
CA THR A 819 13.36 37.09 -16.70
C THR A 819 12.30 38.08 -17.21
N HIS A 820 11.00 37.77 -17.05
CA HIS A 820 9.93 38.55 -17.68
C HIS A 820 9.71 39.95 -17.05
N LYS A 821 9.39 40.93 -17.90
CA LYS A 821 9.19 42.35 -17.52
C LYS A 821 8.14 42.59 -16.42
N HIS A 822 7.10 41.78 -16.34
CA HIS A 822 6.01 41.95 -15.38
C HIS A 822 6.17 41.02 -14.17
N ARG A 823 6.21 41.62 -12.97
CA ARG A 823 6.47 40.93 -11.69
C ARG A 823 5.58 39.71 -11.43
N GLY A 824 4.27 39.81 -11.65
CA GLY A 824 3.33 38.71 -11.38
C GLY A 824 3.65 37.44 -12.17
N ILE A 825 4.18 37.59 -13.38
CA ILE A 825 4.61 36.47 -14.23
C ILE A 825 5.92 35.85 -13.71
N ARG A 826 6.85 36.65 -13.15
CA ARG A 826 8.05 36.14 -12.45
C ARG A 826 7.67 35.42 -11.15
N GLN A 827 6.76 35.99 -10.36
CA GLN A 827 6.21 35.40 -9.13
C GLN A 827 5.58 34.02 -9.40
N ARG A 828 4.67 33.94 -10.40
CA ARG A 828 4.06 32.68 -10.85
C ARG A 828 5.08 31.65 -11.32
N ALA A 829 6.11 32.08 -12.06
CA ALA A 829 7.18 31.18 -12.50
C ALA A 829 8.04 30.64 -11.33
N ALA A 830 8.37 31.48 -10.35
CA ALA A 830 9.07 31.05 -9.13
C ALA A 830 8.25 30.02 -8.34
N CYS A 831 6.95 30.29 -8.14
CA CYS A 831 6.01 29.37 -7.50
C CYS A 831 5.92 28.02 -8.23
N ALA A 832 5.74 28.03 -9.56
CA ALA A 832 5.68 26.82 -10.37
C ALA A 832 6.98 26.00 -10.31
N LEU A 833 8.15 26.64 -10.40
CA LEU A 833 9.46 25.98 -10.28
C LEU A 833 9.65 25.33 -8.90
N GLY A 834 9.30 26.06 -7.82
CA GLY A 834 9.33 25.53 -6.46
C GLY A 834 8.35 24.37 -6.24
N GLY A 835 7.20 24.38 -6.92
CA GLY A 835 6.21 23.30 -6.88
C GLY A 835 6.62 22.05 -7.68
N ILE A 836 7.30 22.21 -8.81
CA ILE A 836 7.84 21.09 -9.60
C ILE A 836 9.05 20.42 -8.90
N THR A 837 9.74 21.13 -8.01
CA THR A 837 10.88 20.65 -7.20
C THR A 837 12.15 20.21 -7.98
N ASP A 838 12.25 20.56 -9.27
CA ASP A 838 13.37 20.14 -10.13
C ASP A 838 14.70 20.87 -9.80
N PRO A 839 15.80 20.16 -9.46
CA PRO A 839 17.07 20.80 -9.08
C PRO A 839 17.68 21.74 -10.14
N ARG A 840 17.31 21.62 -11.42
CA ARG A 840 17.77 22.55 -12.47
C ARG A 840 17.25 23.97 -12.26
N ALA A 841 16.19 24.15 -11.47
CA ALA A 841 15.65 25.45 -11.08
C ALA A 841 16.54 26.19 -10.05
N VAL A 842 17.31 25.48 -9.22
CA VAL A 842 18.02 26.04 -8.05
C VAL A 842 18.86 27.26 -8.41
N ARG A 843 19.67 27.17 -9.47
CA ARG A 843 20.53 28.29 -9.92
C ARG A 843 19.72 29.51 -10.38
N ALA A 844 18.54 29.30 -10.95
CA ALA A 844 17.68 30.39 -11.43
C ALA A 844 16.93 31.05 -10.27
N LEU A 845 16.42 30.26 -9.33
CA LEU A 845 15.77 30.75 -8.11
C LEU A 845 16.77 31.48 -7.18
N VAL A 846 18.01 30.98 -7.05
CA VAL A 846 19.10 31.72 -6.36
C VAL A 846 19.39 33.06 -7.03
N GLY A 847 19.22 33.17 -8.36
CA GLY A 847 19.27 34.46 -9.06
C GLY A 847 18.06 35.37 -8.77
N ALA A 848 16.87 34.77 -8.62
CA ALA A 848 15.63 35.47 -8.30
C ALA A 848 15.54 35.99 -6.85
N LEU A 849 16.39 35.49 -5.94
CA LEU A 849 16.63 36.12 -4.63
C LEU A 849 17.20 37.56 -4.74
N ALA A 850 17.69 37.98 -5.91
CA ALA A 850 18.14 39.35 -6.17
C ALA A 850 17.17 40.17 -7.06
N ASP A 851 15.90 39.75 -7.15
CA ASP A 851 14.89 40.47 -7.94
C ASP A 851 14.47 41.80 -7.30
N VAL A 852 14.12 42.78 -8.14
CA VAL A 852 13.65 44.11 -7.73
C VAL A 852 12.28 44.13 -7.06
N ASP A 853 11.49 43.05 -7.17
CA ASP A 853 10.19 42.90 -6.53
C ASP A 853 10.27 41.86 -5.38
N PRO A 854 9.98 42.24 -4.12
CA PRO A 854 10.16 41.34 -2.97
C PRO A 854 9.26 40.10 -3.04
N GLY A 855 8.10 40.18 -3.70
CA GLY A 855 7.25 39.01 -3.93
C GLY A 855 7.93 37.94 -4.81
N VAL A 856 8.84 38.33 -5.71
CA VAL A 856 9.66 37.38 -6.47
C VAL A 856 10.76 36.78 -5.58
N ARG A 857 11.42 37.61 -4.73
CA ARG A 857 12.44 37.14 -3.78
C ARG A 857 11.88 36.14 -2.77
N LEU A 858 10.70 36.41 -2.22
CA LEU A 858 9.95 35.54 -1.30
C LEU A 858 9.65 34.18 -1.94
N LEU A 859 9.02 34.17 -3.11
CA LEU A 859 8.66 32.92 -3.80
C LEU A 859 9.88 32.14 -4.30
N ALA A 860 10.99 32.82 -4.55
CA ALA A 860 12.28 32.18 -4.81
C ALA A 860 12.84 31.51 -3.55
N ALA A 861 12.76 32.15 -2.38
CA ALA A 861 13.16 31.55 -1.11
C ALA A 861 12.29 30.32 -0.76
N GLU A 862 10.97 30.46 -0.83
CA GLU A 862 10.01 29.38 -0.60
C GLU A 862 10.26 28.20 -1.57
N GLY A 863 10.50 28.50 -2.86
CA GLY A 863 10.79 27.49 -3.88
C GLY A 863 12.12 26.76 -3.65
N LEU A 864 13.15 27.45 -3.17
CA LEU A 864 14.42 26.82 -2.79
C LEU A 864 14.26 25.91 -1.55
N GLY A 865 13.48 26.34 -0.56
CA GLY A 865 13.12 25.52 0.61
C GLY A 865 12.33 24.27 0.24
N LYS A 866 11.45 24.34 -0.79
CA LYS A 866 10.72 23.20 -1.34
C LYS A 866 11.60 22.22 -2.12
N ILE A 867 12.66 22.69 -2.79
CA ILE A 867 13.62 21.83 -3.51
C ILE A 867 14.60 21.15 -2.55
N GLY A 868 14.99 21.80 -1.45
CA GLY A 868 15.85 21.22 -0.41
C GLY A 868 17.35 21.15 -0.76
N ASP A 869 17.81 21.85 -1.80
CA ASP A 869 19.20 21.77 -2.28
C ASP A 869 20.18 22.57 -1.39
N LEU A 870 21.23 21.92 -0.90
CA LEU A 870 22.25 22.51 -0.02
C LEU A 870 23.00 23.71 -0.64
N ASN A 871 23.02 23.86 -1.97
CA ASN A 871 23.60 25.02 -2.63
C ASN A 871 22.77 26.30 -2.40
N ALA A 872 21.50 26.18 -1.99
CA ALA A 872 20.64 27.30 -1.64
C ALA A 872 20.96 27.91 -0.26
N VAL A 873 21.62 27.17 0.64
CA VAL A 873 21.81 27.56 2.04
C VAL A 873 22.54 28.90 2.20
N VAL A 874 23.63 29.12 1.46
CA VAL A 874 24.41 30.38 1.57
C VAL A 874 23.65 31.58 0.97
N PRO A 875 23.01 31.49 -0.22
CA PRO A 875 22.09 32.51 -0.70
C PRO A 875 20.91 32.81 0.25
N LEU A 876 20.30 31.80 0.85
CA LEU A 876 19.18 31.98 1.79
C LEU A 876 19.65 32.62 3.12
N ILE A 877 20.86 32.30 3.59
CA ILE A 877 21.48 32.99 4.74
C ILE A 877 21.65 34.49 4.45
N ALA A 878 21.98 34.88 3.21
CA ALA A 878 22.04 36.30 2.84
C ALA A 878 20.63 36.94 2.73
N ALA A 879 19.60 36.17 2.35
CA ALA A 879 18.22 36.63 2.34
C ALA A 879 17.60 36.82 3.75
N LEU A 880 18.27 36.36 4.82
CA LEU A 880 17.95 36.76 6.19
C LEU A 880 18.32 38.23 6.51
N GLU A 881 19.02 38.93 5.61
CA GLU A 881 19.35 40.37 5.73
C GLU A 881 18.59 41.24 4.71
N ASP A 882 17.52 40.71 4.09
CA ASP A 882 16.69 41.43 3.11
C ASP A 882 15.94 42.63 3.73
N GLU A 883 15.70 43.68 2.94
CA GLU A 883 14.92 44.86 3.34
C GLU A 883 13.46 44.51 3.71
N ASP A 884 12.88 43.49 3.08
CA ASP A 884 11.47 43.09 3.22
C ASP A 884 11.31 41.94 4.24
N GLU A 885 10.47 42.16 5.25
CA GLU A 885 10.23 41.21 6.35
C GLU A 885 9.64 39.87 5.88
N ALA A 886 8.84 39.85 4.82
CA ALA A 886 8.25 38.61 4.31
C ALA A 886 9.30 37.79 3.54
N VAL A 887 10.28 38.43 2.88
CA VAL A 887 11.45 37.76 2.32
C VAL A 887 12.32 37.16 3.42
N ARG A 888 12.65 37.93 4.48
CA ARG A 888 13.44 37.42 5.63
C ARG A 888 12.76 36.22 6.31
N SER A 889 11.44 36.28 6.50
CA SER A 889 10.66 35.20 7.11
C SER A 889 10.65 33.93 6.24
N SER A 890 10.42 34.07 4.93
CA SER A 890 10.46 32.95 3.99
C SER A 890 11.86 32.33 3.85
N ALA A 891 12.92 33.14 3.93
CA ALA A 891 14.29 32.65 3.97
C ALA A 891 14.58 31.82 5.24
N ALA A 892 14.06 32.22 6.40
CA ALA A 892 14.19 31.45 7.63
C ALA A 892 13.45 30.10 7.54
N GLU A 893 12.20 30.10 7.08
CA GLU A 893 11.41 28.88 6.86
C GLU A 893 12.07 27.92 5.84
N ALA A 894 12.64 28.46 4.76
CA ALA A 894 13.37 27.67 3.77
C ALA A 894 14.65 27.01 4.34
N LEU A 895 15.36 27.71 5.23
CA LEU A 895 16.55 27.17 5.90
C LEU A 895 16.21 26.07 6.91
N GLY A 896 15.07 26.18 7.62
CA GLY A 896 14.54 25.11 8.47
C GLY A 896 14.32 23.82 7.70
N LYS A 897 13.56 23.91 6.60
CA LYS A 897 13.24 22.78 5.70
C LYS A 897 14.46 22.12 5.07
N ILE A 898 15.52 22.87 4.78
CA ILE A 898 16.80 22.33 4.25
C ILE A 898 17.62 21.63 5.35
N GLY A 899 17.48 22.04 6.61
CA GLY A 899 18.08 21.34 7.77
C GLY A 899 19.59 21.51 7.95
N ASP A 900 20.25 22.40 7.19
CA ASP A 900 21.71 22.56 7.28
C ASP A 900 22.13 23.47 8.45
N SER A 901 22.83 22.87 9.41
CA SER A 901 23.48 23.52 10.55
C SER A 901 24.34 24.77 10.24
N LYS A 902 24.78 25.00 8.99
CA LYS A 902 25.41 26.27 8.59
C LYS A 902 24.51 27.49 8.82
N ALA A 903 23.19 27.31 8.80
CA ALA A 903 22.23 28.38 9.02
C ALA A 903 22.07 28.78 10.50
N THR A 904 22.49 27.94 11.45
CA THR A 904 22.17 28.07 12.87
C THR A 904 22.57 29.43 13.46
N ASP A 905 23.78 29.93 13.19
CA ASP A 905 24.25 31.20 13.75
C ASP A 905 23.48 32.42 13.20
N SER A 906 23.09 32.40 11.92
CA SER A 906 22.31 33.48 11.30
C SER A 906 20.85 33.44 11.74
N LEU A 907 20.25 32.26 11.88
CA LEU A 907 18.91 32.09 12.46
C LEU A 907 18.87 32.51 13.93
N ILE A 908 19.95 32.28 14.70
CA ILE A 908 20.09 32.79 16.07
C ILE A 908 20.07 34.33 16.12
N ASN A 909 20.62 35.02 15.12
CA ASN A 909 20.50 36.48 15.02
C ASN A 909 19.06 36.90 14.65
N ALA A 910 18.41 36.18 13.73
CA ALA A 910 17.03 36.44 13.29
C ALA A 910 15.97 36.26 14.40
N LEU A 911 16.28 35.54 15.49
CA LEU A 911 15.49 35.56 16.74
C LEU A 911 15.34 36.96 17.37
N THR A 912 16.12 37.94 16.92
CA THR A 912 16.10 39.34 17.39
C THR A 912 15.67 40.35 16.31
N ASP A 913 15.08 39.89 15.20
CA ASP A 913 14.51 40.76 14.17
C ASP A 913 13.40 41.67 14.73
N GLY A 914 13.17 42.81 14.08
CA GLY A 914 12.07 43.71 14.44
C GLY A 914 10.70 43.12 14.15
N ASP A 915 10.56 42.33 13.09
CA ASP A 915 9.30 41.69 12.71
C ASP A 915 8.99 40.42 13.51
N GLU A 916 7.70 40.18 13.79
CA GLU A 916 7.24 39.04 14.59
C GLU A 916 7.16 37.71 13.82
N HIS A 917 6.94 37.75 12.51
CA HIS A 917 6.96 36.56 11.67
C HIS A 917 8.41 36.09 11.47
N VAL A 918 9.36 36.98 11.18
CA VAL A 918 10.79 36.64 11.05
C VAL A 918 11.31 35.96 12.33
N ARG A 919 11.04 36.51 13.52
CA ARG A 919 11.43 35.90 14.80
C ARG A 919 10.80 34.51 15.00
N SER A 920 9.55 34.31 14.59
CA SER A 920 8.87 33.02 14.73
C SER A 920 9.43 31.97 13.77
N SER A 921 9.58 32.31 12.48
CA SER A 921 10.18 31.43 11.46
C SER A 921 11.61 31.05 11.82
N ALA A 922 12.39 31.97 12.40
CA ALA A 922 13.74 31.68 12.91
C ALA A 922 13.72 30.71 14.10
N ALA A 923 12.76 30.83 15.02
CA ALA A 923 12.60 29.89 16.14
C ALA A 923 12.17 28.50 15.67
N GLU A 924 11.22 28.42 14.73
CA GLU A 924 10.74 27.16 14.15
C GLU A 924 11.86 26.45 13.36
N ALA A 925 12.58 27.17 12.49
CA ALA A 925 13.73 26.63 11.75
C ALA A 925 14.85 26.10 12.67
N LEU A 926 15.11 26.76 13.82
CA LEU A 926 16.04 26.26 14.84
C LEU A 926 15.50 25.03 15.60
N GLY A 927 14.18 24.85 15.66
CA GLY A 927 13.52 23.62 16.09
C GLY A 927 13.72 22.46 15.11
N GLU A 928 13.53 22.72 13.82
CA GLU A 928 13.67 21.73 12.74
C GLU A 928 15.12 21.27 12.52
N ILE A 929 16.07 22.22 12.41
CA ILE A 929 17.52 21.93 12.30
C ILE A 929 18.03 21.27 13.59
N GLY A 930 17.52 21.73 14.74
CA GLY A 930 17.89 21.25 16.07
C GLY A 930 19.34 21.51 16.47
N GLY A 931 19.84 20.67 17.38
CA GLY A 931 21.20 20.76 17.90
C GLY A 931 21.34 21.63 19.16
N ALA A 932 22.41 21.39 19.93
CA ALA A 932 22.57 21.98 21.26
C ALA A 932 22.94 23.47 21.27
N ILE A 933 23.36 24.04 20.13
CA ILE A 933 23.81 25.45 20.01
C ILE A 933 22.62 26.40 20.10
N ALA A 934 21.48 26.06 19.48
CA ALA A 934 20.26 26.87 19.48
C ALA A 934 19.60 27.03 20.87
N VAL A 935 19.93 26.14 21.82
CA VAL A 935 19.21 26.01 23.10
C VAL A 935 19.38 27.22 24.01
N ASP A 936 20.58 27.78 24.12
CA ASP A 936 20.81 28.96 24.98
C ASP A 936 20.17 30.24 24.41
N PRO A 937 20.28 30.55 23.10
CA PRO A 937 19.50 31.61 22.46
C PRO A 937 17.99 31.48 22.68
N LEU A 938 17.40 30.32 22.41
CA LEU A 938 15.96 30.09 22.59
C LEU A 938 15.52 30.22 24.07
N ILE A 939 16.36 29.80 25.03
CA ILE A 939 16.15 30.06 26.47
C ILE A 939 16.17 31.57 26.80
N GLY A 940 16.92 32.37 26.04
CA GLY A 940 16.87 33.83 26.10
C GLY A 940 15.54 34.40 25.57
N VAL A 941 15.07 33.90 24.41
CA VAL A 941 13.82 34.35 23.76
C VAL A 941 12.58 34.06 24.62
N LEU A 942 12.60 33.05 25.49
CA LEU A 942 11.55 32.82 26.51
C LEU A 942 11.32 34.00 27.49
N ASN A 943 12.09 35.08 27.41
CA ASN A 943 11.92 36.29 28.24
C ASN A 943 11.55 37.53 27.39
N HIS A 944 11.28 37.37 26.08
CA HIS A 944 10.87 38.44 25.16
C HIS A 944 9.54 39.09 25.56
N GLU A 945 9.29 40.36 25.20
CA GLU A 945 8.07 41.05 25.64
C GLU A 945 6.80 40.58 24.92
N ASP A 946 6.86 40.38 23.60
CA ASP A 946 5.77 39.76 22.84
C ASP A 946 5.57 38.28 23.23
N ALA A 947 4.31 37.89 23.38
CA ALA A 947 3.88 36.55 23.75
C ALA A 947 3.99 35.53 22.61
N TYR A 948 3.82 35.93 21.35
CA TYR A 948 3.93 35.00 20.22
C TYR A 948 5.38 34.51 20.07
N THR A 949 6.34 35.43 20.11
CA THR A 949 7.78 35.18 20.14
C THR A 949 8.18 34.24 21.31
N ARG A 950 7.62 34.42 22.52
CA ARG A 950 7.83 33.49 23.65
C ARG A 950 7.22 32.11 23.41
N TRP A 951 6.07 32.04 22.72
CA TRP A 951 5.40 30.79 22.38
C TRP A 951 6.20 29.97 21.35
N SER A 952 6.70 30.59 20.28
CA SER A 952 7.51 29.91 19.26
C SER A 952 8.81 29.35 19.86
N ALA A 953 9.49 30.13 20.73
CA ALA A 953 10.67 29.66 21.44
C ALA A 953 10.37 28.49 22.41
N ALA A 954 9.20 28.49 23.07
CA ALA A 954 8.78 27.38 23.91
C ALA A 954 8.50 26.11 23.10
N GLN A 955 7.92 26.22 21.90
CA GLN A 955 7.69 25.11 21.00
C GLN A 955 9.02 24.52 20.51
N ALA A 956 9.89 25.36 19.94
CA ALA A 956 11.20 24.97 19.41
C ALA A 956 12.05 24.24 20.47
N LEU A 957 12.13 24.75 21.71
CA LEU A 957 12.84 24.06 22.80
C LEU A 957 12.27 22.67 23.12
N GLY A 958 10.97 22.45 22.92
CA GLY A 958 10.32 21.16 23.05
C GLY A 958 10.65 20.18 21.91
N GLU A 959 10.88 20.69 20.69
CA GLU A 959 11.29 19.92 19.51
C GLU A 959 12.79 19.59 19.51
N VAL A 960 13.65 20.54 19.90
CA VAL A 960 15.09 20.29 20.15
C VAL A 960 15.32 19.27 21.28
N GLY A 961 14.33 19.10 22.17
CA GLY A 961 14.30 18.01 23.17
C GLY A 961 15.38 18.09 24.26
N ASN A 962 16.10 19.22 24.38
CA ASN A 962 17.28 19.32 25.23
C ASN A 962 16.92 19.64 26.70
N SER A 963 17.38 18.80 27.62
CA SER A 963 17.11 18.92 29.05
C SER A 963 17.61 20.23 29.70
N LYS A 964 18.54 20.96 29.07
CA LYS A 964 18.95 22.29 29.53
C LYS A 964 17.81 23.32 29.50
N ALA A 965 16.78 23.10 28.67
CA ALA A 965 15.61 23.96 28.57
C ALA A 965 14.63 23.85 29.75
N VAL A 966 14.70 22.77 30.56
CA VAL A 966 13.70 22.43 31.58
C VAL A 966 13.50 23.57 32.59
N ASP A 967 14.57 24.14 33.15
CA ASP A 967 14.49 25.23 34.14
C ASP A 967 14.02 26.58 33.55
N ALA A 968 13.97 26.70 32.22
CA ALA A 968 13.41 27.85 31.53
C ALA A 968 11.93 27.65 31.21
N LEU A 969 11.55 26.48 30.69
CA LEU A 969 10.16 26.12 30.42
C LEU A 969 9.34 26.02 31.71
N LEU A 970 9.92 25.57 32.83
CA LEU A 970 9.29 25.59 34.15
C LEU A 970 8.96 27.02 34.64
N ARG A 971 9.74 28.03 34.22
CA ARG A 971 9.40 29.44 34.45
C ARG A 971 8.30 29.91 33.51
N ALA A 972 8.31 29.48 32.25
CA ALA A 972 7.27 29.77 31.27
C ALA A 972 5.89 29.16 31.62
N LEU A 973 5.82 28.11 32.47
CA LEU A 973 4.55 27.67 33.07
C LEU A 973 3.85 28.77 33.91
N LYS A 974 4.58 29.79 34.34
CA LYS A 974 4.08 30.96 35.08
C LYS A 974 3.93 32.22 34.20
N ASP A 975 4.06 32.09 32.88
CA ASP A 975 3.95 33.23 31.95
C ASP A 975 2.61 33.96 32.06
N ARG A 976 2.57 35.24 31.68
CA ARG A 976 1.33 36.04 31.63
C ARG A 976 0.34 35.53 30.57
N ASP A 977 0.82 35.09 29.41
CA ASP A 977 0.00 34.56 28.33
C ASP A 977 -0.38 33.08 28.54
N ARG A 978 -1.60 32.71 28.15
CA ARG A 978 -2.12 31.35 28.30
C ARG A 978 -1.49 30.36 27.32
N THR A 979 -1.20 30.80 26.10
CA THR A 979 -0.67 29.98 25.00
C THR A 979 0.79 29.61 25.31
N VAL A 980 1.59 30.57 25.78
CA VAL A 980 2.96 30.33 26.27
C VAL A 980 2.97 29.27 27.40
N ARG A 981 2.09 29.41 28.41
CA ARG A 981 1.98 28.42 29.51
C ARG A 981 1.65 27.01 29.01
N GLN A 982 0.72 26.89 28.06
CA GLN A 982 0.30 25.62 27.50
C GLN A 982 1.40 24.96 26.66
N THR A 983 2.09 25.72 25.81
CA THR A 983 3.21 25.21 25.00
C THR A 983 4.40 24.82 25.88
N ALA A 984 4.69 25.58 26.95
CA ALA A 984 5.73 25.18 27.91
C ALA A 984 5.42 23.83 28.59
N ALA A 985 4.15 23.53 28.85
CA ALA A 985 3.71 22.23 29.39
C ALA A 985 3.78 21.08 28.37
N ASP A 986 3.54 21.38 27.08
CA ASP A 986 3.72 20.42 25.99
C ASP A 986 5.22 20.13 25.75
N ALA A 987 6.05 21.16 25.70
CA ALA A 987 7.50 21.09 25.54
C ALA A 987 8.19 20.32 26.67
N LEU A 988 7.83 20.58 27.94
CA LEU A 988 8.30 19.77 29.07
C LEU A 988 7.88 18.30 28.97
N GLY A 989 6.69 18.04 28.42
CA GLY A 989 6.20 16.70 28.12
C GLY A 989 6.94 16.01 26.97
N LYS A 990 7.34 16.76 25.94
CA LYS A 990 8.17 16.28 24.81
C LYS A 990 9.61 15.94 25.26
N ILE A 991 10.23 16.79 26.08
CA ILE A 991 11.61 16.63 26.57
C ILE A 991 11.76 15.40 27.50
N GLY A 992 10.80 15.16 28.40
CA GLY A 992 10.73 13.93 29.19
C GLY A 992 11.85 13.68 30.22
N ASP A 993 12.70 14.67 30.53
CA ASP A 993 13.82 14.48 31.46
C ASP A 993 13.34 14.16 32.90
N PRO A 994 13.87 13.11 33.57
CA PRO A 994 13.50 12.76 34.96
C PRO A 994 13.73 13.86 36.02
N LYS A 995 14.60 14.85 35.78
CA LYS A 995 14.72 16.06 36.61
C LYS A 995 13.50 16.96 36.48
N GLY A 996 12.97 17.06 35.27
CA GLY A 996 11.71 17.75 34.98
C GLY A 996 10.56 17.15 35.77
N VAL A 997 10.52 15.83 35.96
CA VAL A 997 9.51 15.15 36.79
C VAL A 997 9.54 15.64 38.25
N ASP A 998 10.72 15.68 38.88
CA ASP A 998 10.83 16.09 40.29
C ASP A 998 10.45 17.58 40.48
N SER A 999 10.84 18.44 39.53
CA SER A 999 10.44 19.87 39.53
C SER A 999 8.95 20.08 39.22
N LEU A 1000 8.38 19.34 38.28
CA LEU A 1000 6.94 19.37 37.96
C LEU A 1000 6.08 18.84 39.13
N VAL A 1001 6.59 17.88 39.90
CA VAL A 1001 5.96 17.44 41.16
C VAL A 1001 5.95 18.57 42.19
N GLY A 1002 7.00 19.39 42.26
CA GLY A 1002 7.00 20.63 43.04
C GLY A 1002 5.96 21.65 42.52
N ALA A 1003 5.82 21.78 41.19
CA ALA A 1003 4.85 22.68 40.57
C ALA A 1003 3.37 22.29 40.81
N LEU A 1004 3.09 21.07 41.32
CA LEU A 1004 1.76 20.68 41.83
C LEU A 1004 1.42 21.31 43.20
N GLU A 1005 2.35 22.02 43.84
CA GLU A 1005 2.14 22.67 45.15
C GLU A 1005 2.20 24.22 45.08
N GLU A 1006 2.30 24.78 43.88
CA GLU A 1006 2.26 26.22 43.60
C GLU A 1006 0.91 26.85 43.94
N GLU A 1007 0.89 28.10 44.41
CA GLU A 1007 -0.34 28.80 44.80
C GLU A 1007 -1.34 28.96 43.64
N VAL A 1008 -0.82 29.11 42.41
CA VAL A 1008 -1.57 29.42 41.19
C VAL A 1008 -2.13 28.17 40.52
N GLU A 1009 -3.45 28.10 40.36
CA GLU A 1009 -4.19 26.91 39.90
C GLU A 1009 -3.81 26.43 38.51
N TRP A 1010 -3.57 27.34 37.56
CA TRP A 1010 -3.22 26.94 36.19
C TRP A 1010 -1.81 26.36 36.11
N VAL A 1011 -0.89 26.79 36.98
CA VAL A 1011 0.46 26.20 37.08
C VAL A 1011 0.35 24.76 37.55
N ARG A 1012 -0.43 24.49 38.61
CA ARG A 1012 -0.72 23.11 39.07
C ARG A 1012 -1.41 22.26 38.00
N SER A 1013 -2.35 22.84 37.25
CA SER A 1013 -3.07 22.13 36.18
C SER A 1013 -2.15 21.75 35.01
N TYR A 1014 -1.34 22.69 34.51
CA TYR A 1014 -0.41 22.43 33.42
C TYR A 1014 0.75 21.51 33.87
N ALA A 1015 1.20 21.61 35.12
CA ALA A 1015 2.17 20.67 35.70
C ALA A 1015 1.61 19.24 35.76
N ALA A 1016 0.35 19.06 36.15
CA ALA A 1016 -0.31 17.77 36.11
C ALA A 1016 -0.38 17.20 34.67
N GLU A 1017 -0.76 18.03 33.70
CA GLU A 1017 -0.84 17.65 32.28
C GLU A 1017 0.53 17.24 31.69
N ALA A 1018 1.60 17.96 32.04
CA ALA A 1018 2.97 17.62 31.65
C ALA A 1018 3.44 16.30 32.27
N LEU A 1019 3.19 16.08 33.57
CA LEU A 1019 3.45 14.78 34.23
C LEU A 1019 2.66 13.64 33.58
N GLY A 1020 1.44 13.91 33.10
CA GLY A 1020 0.62 12.98 32.32
C GLY A 1020 1.11 12.71 30.89
N ARG A 1021 1.96 13.56 30.32
CA ARG A 1021 2.71 13.29 29.06
C ARG A 1021 3.94 12.44 29.32
N ILE A 1022 4.76 12.80 30.32
CA ILE A 1022 6.03 12.10 30.65
C ILE A 1022 5.74 10.68 31.18
N ALA A 1023 4.64 10.52 31.91
CA ALA A 1023 4.13 9.27 32.46
C ALA A 1023 5.07 8.51 33.44
N ASP A 1024 5.99 9.21 34.09
CA ASP A 1024 6.87 8.63 35.13
C ASP A 1024 6.06 8.11 36.34
N PRO A 1025 6.25 6.86 36.79
CA PRO A 1025 5.59 6.30 37.97
C PRO A 1025 5.74 7.10 39.28
N LYS A 1026 6.79 7.93 39.43
CA LYS A 1026 6.94 8.90 40.54
C LYS A 1026 5.72 9.81 40.65
N ALA A 1027 5.19 10.28 39.51
CA ALA A 1027 4.12 11.26 39.43
C ALA A 1027 2.78 10.74 40.00
N VAL A 1028 2.59 9.43 40.08
CA VAL A 1028 1.31 8.81 40.49
C VAL A 1028 0.86 9.26 41.88
N ALA A 1029 1.76 9.34 42.87
CA ALA A 1029 1.38 9.73 44.23
C ALA A 1029 1.07 11.25 44.35
N PRO A 1030 1.89 12.17 43.80
CA PRO A 1030 1.54 13.59 43.67
C PRO A 1030 0.25 13.85 42.89
N LEU A 1031 0.00 13.16 41.77
CA LEU A 1031 -1.24 13.30 41.02
C LEU A 1031 -2.46 12.79 41.82
N ILE A 1032 -2.31 11.73 42.62
CA ILE A 1032 -3.36 11.27 43.56
C ILE A 1032 -3.62 12.30 44.69
N LYS A 1033 -2.63 13.13 45.06
CA LYS A 1033 -2.83 14.30 45.93
C LYS A 1033 -3.60 15.40 45.18
N ALA A 1034 -3.22 15.70 43.93
CA ALA A 1034 -3.88 16.70 43.07
C ALA A 1034 -5.34 16.38 42.70
N LEU A 1035 -5.77 15.10 42.77
CA LEU A 1035 -7.20 14.73 42.73
C LEU A 1035 -8.05 15.34 43.87
N ARG A 1036 -7.43 15.99 44.85
CA ARG A 1036 -8.10 16.69 45.97
C ARG A 1036 -7.83 18.20 45.97
N ASP A 1037 -7.35 18.76 44.87
CA ASP A 1037 -7.16 20.21 44.74
C ASP A 1037 -8.47 20.98 44.92
N ASN A 1038 -8.39 22.22 45.41
CA ASN A 1038 -9.56 23.08 45.53
C ASN A 1038 -10.18 23.42 44.15
N HIS A 1039 -9.35 23.55 43.10
CA HIS A 1039 -9.81 23.89 41.75
C HIS A 1039 -10.10 22.63 40.90
N ASP A 1040 -11.25 22.63 40.22
CA ASP A 1040 -11.71 21.57 39.33
C ASP A 1040 -10.76 21.31 38.15
N TRP A 1041 -10.13 22.34 37.56
CA TRP A 1041 -9.17 22.18 36.47
C TRP A 1041 -7.98 21.31 36.87
N VAL A 1042 -7.43 21.52 38.08
CA VAL A 1042 -6.32 20.71 38.61
C VAL A 1042 -6.79 19.28 38.88
N ARG A 1043 -7.96 19.09 39.51
CA ARG A 1043 -8.54 17.74 39.72
C ARG A 1043 -8.79 17.01 38.40
N ARG A 1044 -9.26 17.72 37.37
CA ARG A 1044 -9.50 17.21 36.02
C ARG A 1044 -8.20 16.80 35.33
N ALA A 1045 -7.19 17.68 35.32
CA ALA A 1045 -5.88 17.41 34.71
C ALA A 1045 -5.18 16.23 35.41
N ALA A 1046 -5.27 16.16 36.74
CA ALA A 1046 -4.78 15.02 37.52
C ALA A 1046 -5.53 13.72 37.19
N ALA A 1047 -6.87 13.77 37.05
CA ALA A 1047 -7.66 12.59 36.69
C ALA A 1047 -7.34 12.07 35.29
N GLU A 1048 -7.22 12.95 34.30
CA GLU A 1048 -6.85 12.57 32.94
C GLU A 1048 -5.41 12.00 32.90
N SER A 1049 -4.48 12.63 33.61
CA SER A 1049 -3.08 12.21 33.66
C SER A 1049 -2.90 10.85 34.34
N LEU A 1050 -3.67 10.56 35.40
CA LEU A 1050 -3.67 9.23 36.02
C LEU A 1050 -4.29 8.15 35.11
N GLY A 1051 -5.26 8.53 34.26
CA GLY A 1051 -5.77 7.69 33.17
C GLY A 1051 -4.68 7.36 32.16
N ARG A 1052 -3.99 8.39 31.63
CA ARG A 1052 -2.86 8.26 30.68
C ARG A 1052 -1.71 7.39 31.23
N ILE A 1053 -1.40 7.50 32.52
CA ILE A 1053 -0.36 6.70 33.20
C ILE A 1053 -0.82 5.24 33.44
N GLY A 1054 -2.11 4.94 33.40
CA GLY A 1054 -2.64 3.58 33.55
C GLY A 1054 -2.47 2.97 34.96
N SER A 1055 -2.10 3.77 35.97
CA SER A 1055 -1.70 3.20 37.27
C SER A 1055 -2.89 2.72 38.08
N ARG A 1056 -2.97 1.42 38.35
CA ARG A 1056 -4.01 0.80 39.20
C ARG A 1056 -4.09 1.40 40.62
N ARG A 1057 -3.03 2.07 41.11
CA ARG A 1057 -3.06 2.81 42.39
C ARG A 1057 -4.04 3.99 42.39
N ALA A 1058 -4.42 4.49 41.22
CA ALA A 1058 -5.37 5.58 41.03
C ALA A 1058 -6.85 5.16 41.05
N ILE A 1059 -7.17 3.86 41.02
CA ILE A 1059 -8.57 3.38 40.90
C ILE A 1059 -9.44 3.92 42.05
N ASP A 1060 -9.09 3.63 43.31
CA ASP A 1060 -9.91 4.06 44.46
C ASP A 1060 -9.94 5.58 44.67
N PRO A 1061 -8.87 6.35 44.37
CA PRO A 1061 -8.96 7.80 44.20
C PRO A 1061 -9.97 8.25 43.13
N LEU A 1062 -9.86 7.77 41.89
CA LEU A 1062 -10.73 8.16 40.78
C LEU A 1062 -12.20 7.74 40.99
N MET A 1063 -12.44 6.60 41.65
CA MET A 1063 -13.77 6.14 42.05
C MET A 1063 -14.46 7.11 43.04
N ARG A 1064 -13.70 7.93 43.78
CA ARG A 1064 -14.26 9.04 44.58
C ARG A 1064 -14.56 10.26 43.71
N CYS A 1065 -13.71 10.55 42.72
CA CYS A 1065 -13.91 11.64 41.75
C CYS A 1065 -15.15 11.42 40.83
N LEU A 1066 -15.72 10.21 40.77
CA LEU A 1066 -17.06 9.98 40.21
C LEU A 1066 -18.20 10.69 40.98
N LYS A 1067 -17.90 11.22 42.17
CA LYS A 1067 -18.79 12.05 43.00
C LYS A 1067 -18.23 13.46 43.21
N ASP A 1068 -17.32 13.92 42.34
CA ASP A 1068 -16.83 15.30 42.37
C ASP A 1068 -17.98 16.30 42.15
N GLN A 1069 -17.86 17.52 42.66
CA GLN A 1069 -18.86 18.56 42.45
C GLN A 1069 -18.90 19.02 40.98
N ASP A 1070 -17.76 19.08 40.30
CA ASP A 1070 -17.71 19.44 38.88
C ASP A 1070 -18.09 18.27 37.95
N ARG A 1071 -18.90 18.60 36.93
CA ARG A 1071 -19.37 17.68 35.89
C ARG A 1071 -18.21 17.16 35.02
N SER A 1072 -17.21 18.00 34.74
CA SER A 1072 -16.06 17.64 33.89
C SER A 1072 -15.11 16.68 34.61
N VAL A 1073 -14.82 16.92 35.90
CA VAL A 1073 -14.04 16.00 36.74
C VAL A 1073 -14.73 14.63 36.82
N ARG A 1074 -16.05 14.56 37.05
CA ARG A 1074 -16.79 13.28 37.04
C ARG A 1074 -16.67 12.54 35.70
N ALA A 1075 -16.80 13.25 34.58
CA ALA A 1075 -16.69 12.67 33.24
C ALA A 1075 -15.27 12.17 32.92
N ILE A 1076 -14.24 12.94 33.27
CA ILE A 1076 -12.84 12.58 33.06
C ILE A 1076 -12.40 11.46 34.01
N ALA A 1077 -12.87 11.44 35.25
CA ALA A 1077 -12.64 10.31 36.17
C ALA A 1077 -13.27 9.01 35.65
N ALA A 1078 -14.47 9.07 35.06
CA ALA A 1078 -15.10 7.92 34.40
C ALA A 1078 -14.28 7.45 33.18
N LYS A 1079 -13.80 8.37 32.33
CA LYS A 1079 -12.90 8.06 31.21
C LYS A 1079 -11.59 7.41 31.68
N ALA A 1080 -10.92 7.99 32.66
CA ALA A 1080 -9.68 7.48 33.23
C ALA A 1080 -9.85 6.09 33.87
N LEU A 1081 -10.98 5.82 34.53
CA LEU A 1081 -11.31 4.49 35.02
C LEU A 1081 -11.53 3.48 33.88
N VAL A 1082 -12.21 3.88 32.80
CA VAL A 1082 -12.32 3.04 31.60
C VAL A 1082 -10.94 2.78 30.98
N GLU A 1083 -10.02 3.74 31.01
CA GLU A 1083 -8.64 3.57 30.52
C GLU A 1083 -7.80 2.63 31.40
N ILE A 1084 -8.00 2.62 32.74
CA ILE A 1084 -7.22 1.79 33.69
C ILE A 1084 -7.80 0.37 33.89
N ILE A 1085 -9.13 0.19 33.87
CA ILE A 1085 -9.79 -1.10 34.16
C ILE A 1085 -10.86 -1.55 33.14
N GLY A 1086 -11.21 -0.70 32.16
CA GLY A 1086 -12.22 -1.02 31.15
C GLY A 1086 -13.66 -1.03 31.66
N TYR A 1087 -14.61 -0.91 30.72
CA TYR A 1087 -16.05 -0.84 31.01
C TYR A 1087 -16.57 -2.01 31.87
N LYS A 1088 -16.08 -3.24 31.62
CA LYS A 1088 -16.57 -4.45 32.31
C LYS A 1088 -16.24 -4.45 33.81
N GLU A 1089 -15.00 -4.13 34.19
CA GLU A 1089 -14.62 -4.09 35.60
C GLU A 1089 -15.21 -2.85 36.30
N LEU A 1090 -15.31 -1.72 35.59
CA LEU A 1090 -15.96 -0.51 36.11
C LEU A 1090 -17.44 -0.75 36.45
N ILE A 1091 -18.21 -1.39 35.56
CA ILE A 1091 -19.61 -1.78 35.83
C ILE A 1091 -19.69 -2.76 37.02
N LEU A 1092 -18.78 -3.73 37.12
CA LEU A 1092 -18.75 -4.69 38.24
C LEU A 1092 -18.43 -4.01 39.58
N LYS A 1093 -17.50 -3.04 39.63
CA LYS A 1093 -17.21 -2.25 40.84
C LYS A 1093 -18.36 -1.33 41.23
N LEU A 1094 -19.04 -0.74 40.25
CA LEU A 1094 -20.17 0.17 40.49
C LEU A 1094 -21.51 -0.54 40.76
N ARG A 1095 -21.56 -1.87 40.61
CA ARG A 1095 -22.74 -2.73 40.87
C ARG A 1095 -23.35 -2.53 42.26
N GLY A 1096 -22.54 -2.18 43.27
CA GLY A 1096 -22.99 -1.87 44.64
C GLY A 1096 -23.38 -0.40 44.90
N SER A 1097 -23.42 0.46 43.88
CA SER A 1097 -23.79 1.88 44.00
C SER A 1097 -24.54 2.41 42.78
N TRP A 1098 -25.08 1.50 41.96
CA TRP A 1098 -25.48 1.77 40.58
C TRP A 1098 -26.61 2.80 40.46
N GLN A 1099 -27.64 2.71 41.32
CA GLN A 1099 -28.75 3.67 41.36
C GLN A 1099 -28.30 5.10 41.67
N ALA A 1100 -27.42 5.29 42.68
CA ALA A 1100 -26.98 6.62 43.10
C ALA A 1100 -26.10 7.33 42.05
N LEU A 1101 -25.17 6.59 41.41
CA LEU A 1101 -24.39 7.16 40.31
C LEU A 1101 -25.24 7.43 39.06
N LEU A 1102 -26.26 6.61 38.77
CA LEU A 1102 -27.17 6.85 37.65
C LEU A 1102 -27.97 8.15 37.83
N SER A 1103 -28.41 8.51 39.03
CA SER A 1103 -29.08 9.79 39.27
C SER A 1103 -28.16 11.01 39.09
N GLU A 1104 -26.91 10.94 39.56
CA GLU A 1104 -25.99 12.10 39.59
C GLU A 1104 -25.19 12.29 38.29
N ASN A 1105 -25.02 11.23 37.49
CA ASN A 1105 -24.18 11.22 36.29
C ASN A 1105 -24.91 10.80 35.00
N LYS A 1106 -26.25 10.67 35.04
CA LYS A 1106 -27.09 10.08 33.97
C LYS A 1106 -26.61 10.38 32.54
N GLN A 1107 -26.56 11.67 32.16
CA GLN A 1107 -26.17 12.10 30.81
C GLN A 1107 -24.70 11.79 30.43
N ILE A 1108 -23.77 11.77 31.39
CA ILE A 1108 -22.36 11.41 31.13
C ILE A 1108 -22.29 9.91 30.84
N ILE A 1109 -22.98 9.13 31.66
CA ILE A 1109 -23.15 7.68 31.54
C ILE A 1109 -23.80 7.32 30.20
N GLU A 1110 -24.92 7.96 29.84
CA GLU A 1110 -25.63 7.75 28.57
C GLU A 1110 -24.77 8.17 27.37
N GLY A 1111 -24.03 9.28 27.45
CA GLY A 1111 -23.12 9.73 26.40
C GLY A 1111 -21.94 8.78 26.16
N LEU A 1112 -21.42 8.12 27.21
CA LEU A 1112 -20.43 7.04 27.08
C LEU A 1112 -21.04 5.78 26.44
N PHE A 1113 -22.29 5.45 26.78
CA PHE A 1113 -22.96 4.24 26.30
C PHE A 1113 -23.54 4.32 24.88
N HIS A 1114 -23.83 5.53 24.39
CA HIS A 1114 -24.37 5.75 23.04
C HIS A 1114 -23.51 5.16 21.90
N LYS A 1115 -22.22 4.90 22.15
CA LYS A 1115 -21.27 4.33 21.17
C LYS A 1115 -21.25 2.79 21.09
N GLN A 1116 -21.89 2.04 22.01
CA GLN A 1116 -22.02 0.56 21.92
C GLN A 1116 -23.39 0.02 22.38
N PRO A 1117 -24.51 0.28 21.66
CA PRO A 1117 -25.85 -0.13 22.10
C PRO A 1117 -26.05 -1.65 22.26
N ARG A 1118 -25.60 -2.47 21.31
CA ARG A 1118 -25.94 -3.92 21.30
C ARG A 1118 -25.36 -4.71 22.48
N ARG A 1119 -24.15 -4.38 22.97
CA ARG A 1119 -23.57 -5.01 24.18
C ARG A 1119 -24.40 -4.71 25.45
N LEU A 1120 -25.16 -3.61 25.47
CA LEU A 1120 -26.11 -3.30 26.55
C LEU A 1120 -27.46 -4.01 26.39
N LEU A 1121 -27.86 -4.44 25.19
CA LEU A 1121 -28.99 -5.36 25.05
C LEU A 1121 -28.63 -6.72 25.65
N ASP A 1122 -27.47 -7.28 25.29
CA ASP A 1122 -27.03 -8.60 25.79
C ASP A 1122 -26.80 -8.62 27.31
N LEU A 1123 -26.18 -7.57 27.87
CA LEU A 1123 -25.98 -7.43 29.31
C LEU A 1123 -27.25 -7.00 30.04
N GLY A 1124 -28.09 -6.16 29.44
CA GLY A 1124 -29.39 -5.76 29.97
C GLY A 1124 -30.30 -6.97 30.12
N LEU A 1125 -30.54 -7.72 29.04
CA LEU A 1125 -31.38 -8.92 29.04
C LEU A 1125 -30.88 -10.01 30.01
N LYS A 1126 -29.57 -10.08 30.28
CA LYS A 1126 -29.01 -11.00 31.30
C LYS A 1126 -29.11 -10.52 32.75
N TYR A 1127 -29.34 -9.24 33.01
CA TYR A 1127 -29.34 -8.67 34.37
C TYR A 1127 -30.59 -7.85 34.74
N TRP A 1128 -31.57 -7.68 33.84
CA TRP A 1128 -32.89 -7.12 34.16
C TRP A 1128 -33.81 -8.13 34.90
N LYS A 1129 -33.36 -9.38 35.04
CA LYS A 1129 -33.88 -10.33 36.03
C LYS A 1129 -32.97 -10.35 37.26
N TRP A 1130 -33.14 -9.36 38.15
CA TRP A 1130 -33.00 -9.46 39.62
C TRP A 1130 -33.41 -8.13 40.26
#